data_AF-A0A3M1TS30-F1
#
_entry.id   AF-A0A3M1TS30-F1
#
_cell.length_a   1.000
_cell.length_b   1.000
_cell.length_c   1.000
_cell.angle_alpha   90.00
_cell.angle_beta   90.00
_cell.angle_gamma   90.00
#
_symmetry.space_group_name_H-M   'P 1'
#
loop_
_entity.id
_entity.type
_entity.pdbx_description
1 polymer ?
#
loop_
_entity_poly.entity_id
_entity_poly.type
_entity_poly.pdbx_seq_one_letter_code
_entity_poly.pdbx_strand_id
1 'polypeptide(L)'
;MKTANIIPFNCSFNLIHLMNRRVTLPLLFLLLTGYFPQGYAQIRLNAGFPYGPIANFDADNYFTLNDSKEAHNNNITTPGGITNPQIDEDIYLSSRASDLYGGGFGYNIPVSCGTYTVVLHFAEIYHGAPGGAPCSPCTGMRVFNIDIEEGMAGVNNFDIVAAAGGPVTATSLTFANLNITDGNLDIDFQGVTDGPIINAIEVLPVSGPTEATFTVNPGCTLGANTFTDGSFQISNTSPGGQNISSVSLHLNSAILPKLVFDPSGTAGDASGKDFTPNSGAANVLPGAHSFSDPLGNGGFQSISIPFSDFNPGESFTFSIDLDPTSIEGLLTAETSLAATLSGSELTGATVSVNFSDGSSVSGKLYPMTACNGAAEVMLSSCNDIATPVIKSTVDQSPTLVYNTSQFYTVYGKPGDQACVWVAESGFYDGTVTPNGFEANDVTAVAQYCGTIAADGKVSVPFSLFGDDGDINRVTAVVKRSGLQSETTPLQVMQSSDIPAQGQSVCINVGAMASLGDTPLLVNGMTFELDDDSYWTNGDLGHASYLTGPDPISNTTADQLYLKDRHGFDMSFAYPGLASGIYTVQLYFAETYHGVAGGNPAGGVGSRIMDIAIEGNTVLSNFDIYDLYGPTTANIQTFSAVSVTDGTLNIDFTKPSGPDVPAVQAICIIPIDNPTVFPVELLGFEAIPHAYSVELKWATASEINNHFFTVEKSADGRIFESVGRVEGAGTSNRRMDYRFTDRNPLQGVSYYRLKQTDFDGSFSYSNVAVVNFGKGLSSLTVFPNPSNGQGITVELVGYAPEKFVNLQLTDMLGRVLLSRVVQTGISGNQSLRLDLAGRLTPGMYQVQVIDGFEHISQRIIIH
;
A
#
# COMPACT_ATOMS: atom_id res chain seq x y z
N MET A 1 3.45 -4.80 -71.45
CA MET A 1 3.13 -5.76 -72.54
C MET A 1 3.92 -7.03 -72.27
N LYS A 2 3.40 -8.26 -72.23
CA LYS A 2 2.06 -8.85 -72.43
C LYS A 2 1.91 -9.97 -71.37
N THR A 3 0.99 -9.88 -70.41
CA THR A 3 -0.38 -10.48 -70.42
C THR A 3 -0.45 -12.00 -70.58
N ALA A 4 -0.99 -12.68 -69.57
CA ALA A 4 -1.80 -13.89 -69.73
C ALA A 4 -2.93 -13.91 -68.66
N ASN A 5 -4.17 -13.68 -69.10
CA ASN A 5 -5.43 -13.90 -68.36
C ASN A 5 -5.94 -15.36 -68.58
N ILE A 6 -7.21 -15.65 -68.19
CA ILE A 6 -8.14 -16.74 -68.60
C ILE A 6 -8.19 -17.96 -67.63
N ILE A 7 -9.34 -18.44 -67.09
CA ILE A 7 -10.74 -17.93 -66.97
C ILE A 7 -11.51 -18.75 -65.86
N PRO A 8 -12.75 -18.40 -65.41
CA PRO A 8 -13.38 -18.86 -64.16
C PRO A 8 -14.59 -19.83 -64.37
N PHE A 9 -15.74 -19.58 -63.70
CA PHE A 9 -17.08 -20.22 -63.67
C PHE A 9 -17.44 -20.94 -62.33
N ASN A 10 -18.70 -21.00 -61.84
CA ASN A 10 -20.00 -20.72 -62.48
C ASN A 10 -21.18 -20.31 -61.53
N CYS A 11 -22.22 -19.72 -62.15
CA CYS A 11 -23.66 -19.50 -61.83
C CYS A 11 -24.32 -20.04 -60.52
N SER A 12 -25.26 -19.35 -59.83
CA SER A 12 -26.56 -18.66 -60.16
C SER A 12 -27.81 -19.56 -60.09
N PHE A 13 -28.92 -19.15 -59.41
CA PHE A 13 -30.34 -19.24 -59.88
C PHE A 13 -31.44 -18.66 -58.92
N ASN A 14 -32.11 -17.59 -59.38
CA ASN A 14 -33.56 -17.21 -59.36
C ASN A 14 -34.65 -18.19 -58.81
N LEU A 15 -35.91 -17.83 -58.43
CA LEU A 15 -36.74 -16.59 -58.29
C LEU A 15 -38.21 -17.00 -57.84
N ILE A 16 -39.07 -16.11 -57.28
CA ILE A 16 -40.54 -15.86 -57.62
C ILE A 16 -41.47 -15.36 -56.46
N HIS A 17 -42.12 -14.21 -56.73
CA HIS A 17 -43.41 -13.56 -56.32
C HIS A 17 -44.24 -13.90 -55.05
N LEU A 18 -44.75 -12.84 -54.38
CA LEU A 18 -46.14 -12.32 -54.60
C LEU A 18 -46.34 -10.85 -54.15
N MET A 19 -47.49 -10.24 -54.51
CA MET A 19 -47.70 -8.78 -54.64
C MET A 19 -48.46 -8.06 -53.50
N ASN A 20 -48.35 -6.72 -53.50
CA ASN A 20 -49.35 -5.69 -53.11
C ASN A 20 -49.64 -5.41 -51.61
N ARG A 21 -49.19 -4.23 -51.14
CA ARG A 21 -50.07 -3.06 -50.86
C ARG A 21 -49.27 -1.76 -50.71
N ARG A 22 -49.96 -0.61 -50.89
CA ARG A 22 -49.39 0.76 -50.94
C ARG A 22 -49.07 1.30 -49.55
N VAL A 23 -47.95 2.03 -49.40
CA VAL A 23 -47.82 3.19 -48.49
C VAL A 23 -47.04 4.30 -49.23
N THR A 24 -47.33 5.55 -48.90
CA THR A 24 -46.84 6.81 -49.51
C THR A 24 -45.46 7.24 -49.01
N LEU A 25 -44.68 7.92 -49.87
CA LEU A 25 -43.56 8.78 -49.43
C LEU A 25 -44.08 9.93 -48.55
N PRO A 26 -43.24 10.47 -47.64
CA PRO A 26 -42.59 11.75 -47.98
C PRO A 26 -41.11 11.87 -47.59
N LEU A 27 -40.45 12.79 -48.32
CA LEU A 27 -39.25 13.58 -47.98
C LEU A 27 -38.02 12.91 -47.34
N LEU A 28 -37.02 12.76 -48.21
CA LEU A 28 -35.58 12.92 -47.96
C LEU A 28 -35.25 13.91 -46.82
N PHE A 29 -34.71 13.40 -45.71
CA PHE A 29 -33.87 14.18 -44.79
C PHE A 29 -32.46 13.58 -44.82
N LEU A 30 -31.49 14.36 -45.28
CA LEU A 30 -30.11 13.92 -45.43
C LEU A 30 -29.39 14.10 -44.09
N LEU A 31 -29.45 13.09 -43.22
CA LEU A 31 -28.64 13.05 -42.00
C LEU A 31 -27.22 12.54 -42.33
N LEU A 32 -26.22 13.24 -41.80
CA LEU A 32 -24.82 12.82 -41.86
C LEU A 32 -24.65 11.58 -40.95
N THR A 33 -24.82 10.39 -41.51
CA THR A 33 -24.28 9.18 -40.88
C THR A 33 -22.79 9.11 -41.24
N GLY A 34 -21.94 9.53 -40.31
CA GLY A 34 -20.53 9.13 -40.33
C GLY A 34 -20.44 7.62 -40.46
N TYR A 35 -19.55 7.14 -41.33
CA TYR A 35 -19.42 5.71 -41.61
C TYR A 35 -18.62 5.06 -40.47
N PHE A 36 -19.27 4.83 -39.32
CA PHE A 36 -18.64 4.16 -38.19
C PHE A 36 -18.14 2.77 -38.62
N PRO A 37 -16.87 2.42 -38.34
CA PRO A 37 -16.34 1.10 -38.69
C PRO A 37 -17.09 -0.01 -37.92
N GLN A 38 -17.11 -1.20 -38.51
CA GLN A 38 -17.79 -2.38 -37.96
C GLN A 38 -17.16 -2.79 -36.61
N GLY A 39 -17.74 -2.30 -35.51
CA GLY A 39 -17.26 -2.49 -34.14
C GLY A 39 -18.02 -1.65 -33.11
N TYR A 40 -18.45 -0.44 -33.49
CA TYR A 40 -19.16 0.50 -32.59
C TYR A 40 -20.65 0.54 -32.94
N ALA A 41 -21.41 -0.44 -32.42
CA ALA A 41 -22.86 -0.45 -32.53
C ALA A 41 -23.51 0.39 -31.42
N GLN A 42 -24.59 1.12 -31.74
CA GLN A 42 -25.48 1.67 -30.72
C GLN A 42 -26.17 0.54 -29.96
N ILE A 43 -26.28 0.65 -28.63
CA ILE A 43 -27.04 -0.28 -27.78
C ILE A 43 -28.30 0.44 -27.32
N ARG A 44 -29.43 -0.27 -27.33
CA ARG A 44 -30.74 0.23 -26.88
C ARG A 44 -31.43 -0.84 -26.07
N LEU A 45 -31.75 -0.55 -24.81
CA LEU A 45 -32.31 -1.51 -23.85
C LEU A 45 -33.67 -1.03 -23.35
N ASN A 46 -34.72 -1.84 -23.52
CA ASN A 46 -36.02 -1.65 -22.89
C ASN A 46 -36.00 -2.35 -21.52
N ALA A 47 -36.10 -1.57 -20.43
CA ALA A 47 -35.86 -2.06 -19.09
C ALA A 47 -37.10 -2.71 -18.47
N GLY A 48 -36.96 -3.97 -18.05
CA GLY A 48 -38.01 -4.70 -17.32
C GLY A 48 -39.15 -5.21 -18.20
N PHE A 49 -38.87 -5.56 -19.46
CA PHE A 49 -39.85 -6.17 -20.38
C PHE A 49 -39.34 -7.48 -20.99
N PRO A 50 -39.98 -8.64 -20.72
CA PRO A 50 -39.44 -9.95 -21.11
C PRO A 50 -39.80 -10.40 -22.54
N TYR A 51 -40.50 -9.59 -23.35
CA TYR A 51 -41.07 -10.01 -24.64
C TYR A 51 -40.48 -9.32 -25.88
N GLY A 52 -39.17 -9.45 -26.08
CA GLY A 52 -38.51 -9.14 -27.36
C GLY A 52 -38.41 -7.64 -27.69
N PRO A 53 -37.87 -7.29 -28.88
CA PRO A 53 -37.52 -5.91 -29.18
C PRO A 53 -38.74 -5.04 -29.54
N ILE A 54 -38.82 -3.86 -28.95
CA ILE A 54 -39.83 -2.82 -29.24
C ILE A 54 -39.10 -1.62 -29.87
N ALA A 55 -39.56 -1.13 -31.02
CA ALA A 55 -39.03 0.08 -31.67
C ALA A 55 -37.48 0.14 -31.85
N ASN A 56 -36.82 -1.02 -32.01
CA ASN A 56 -35.35 -1.19 -32.05
C ASN A 56 -34.61 -1.02 -30.70
N PHE A 57 -35.31 -1.19 -29.58
CA PHE A 57 -34.73 -1.46 -28.26
C PHE A 57 -34.81 -2.97 -27.99
N ASP A 58 -33.69 -3.60 -27.65
CA ASP A 58 -33.61 -4.98 -27.22
C ASP A 58 -34.06 -5.14 -25.76
N ALA A 59 -34.30 -6.38 -25.32
CA ALA A 59 -34.53 -6.65 -23.90
C ALA A 59 -33.27 -6.33 -23.07
N ASP A 60 -33.46 -5.84 -21.85
CA ASP A 60 -32.34 -5.43 -21.00
C ASP A 60 -31.66 -6.62 -20.32
N ASN A 61 -30.51 -7.05 -20.86
CA ASN A 61 -29.82 -8.28 -20.44
C ASN A 61 -28.62 -8.05 -19.51
N TYR A 62 -28.29 -6.79 -19.21
CA TYR A 62 -27.01 -6.37 -18.62
C TYR A 62 -27.12 -5.84 -17.19
N PHE A 63 -28.21 -6.14 -16.49
CA PHE A 63 -28.49 -5.66 -15.13
C PHE A 63 -27.89 -6.58 -14.06
N THR A 64 -27.56 -6.02 -12.90
CA THR A 64 -27.15 -6.80 -11.73
C THR A 64 -28.39 -7.37 -11.00
N LEU A 65 -28.31 -8.64 -10.61
CA LEU A 65 -29.45 -9.42 -10.09
C LEU A 65 -29.77 -9.17 -8.61
N ASN A 66 -28.90 -8.46 -7.88
CA ASN A 66 -29.15 -8.15 -6.48
C ASN A 66 -30.26 -7.08 -6.40
N ASP A 67 -31.36 -7.43 -5.74
CA ASP A 67 -32.49 -6.56 -5.43
C ASP A 67 -33.20 -5.88 -6.62
N SER A 68 -33.13 -6.42 -7.84
CA SER A 68 -33.86 -5.89 -9.02
C SER A 68 -35.03 -6.78 -9.48
N LYS A 69 -36.13 -6.13 -9.91
CA LYS A 69 -37.34 -6.73 -10.47
C LYS A 69 -37.81 -6.06 -11.76
N GLU A 70 -38.64 -6.78 -12.51
CA GLU A 70 -39.44 -6.24 -13.60
C GLU A 70 -40.74 -5.63 -13.06
N ALA A 71 -41.12 -4.44 -13.54
CA ALA A 71 -42.37 -3.77 -13.18
C ALA A 71 -43.06 -3.20 -14.43
N HIS A 72 -44.35 -3.52 -14.62
CA HIS A 72 -45.13 -3.08 -15.77
C HIS A 72 -46.54 -2.64 -15.36
N ASN A 73 -47.04 -1.52 -15.90
CA ASN A 73 -48.38 -1.01 -15.57
C ASN A 73 -49.40 -1.17 -16.71
N ASN A 74 -50.16 -2.27 -16.67
CA ASN A 74 -51.23 -2.59 -17.62
C ASN A 74 -52.47 -1.67 -17.57
N ASN A 75 -52.53 -0.70 -16.63
CA ASN A 75 -53.67 0.22 -16.50
C ASN A 75 -53.48 1.55 -17.22
N ILE A 76 -52.28 1.79 -17.76
CA ILE A 76 -51.98 2.91 -18.67
C ILE A 76 -52.23 2.39 -20.10
N THR A 77 -53.07 3.10 -20.87
CA THR A 77 -53.45 2.69 -22.22
C THR A 77 -52.81 3.59 -23.27
N THR A 78 -52.04 3.01 -24.18
CA THR A 78 -51.39 3.69 -25.30
C THR A 78 -52.20 3.53 -26.60
N PRO A 79 -52.07 4.43 -27.60
CA PRO A 79 -51.30 5.67 -27.57
C PRO A 79 -52.00 6.81 -26.80
N GLY A 80 -51.22 7.79 -26.35
CA GLY A 80 -51.65 8.90 -25.50
C GLY A 80 -51.73 8.57 -24.00
N GLY A 81 -51.15 7.44 -23.57
CA GLY A 81 -51.14 7.01 -22.18
C GLY A 81 -50.05 7.68 -21.35
N ILE A 82 -48.91 7.97 -21.98
CA ILE A 82 -47.75 8.64 -21.39
C ILE A 82 -47.70 10.09 -21.90
N THR A 83 -47.49 11.05 -21.00
CA THR A 83 -47.31 12.47 -21.38
C THR A 83 -45.86 12.71 -21.80
N ASN A 84 -45.64 13.45 -22.89
CA ASN A 84 -44.30 13.86 -23.38
C ASN A 84 -43.28 12.72 -23.64
N PRO A 85 -43.64 11.60 -24.31
CA PRO A 85 -42.69 10.52 -24.60
C PRO A 85 -41.60 10.97 -25.57
N GLN A 86 -40.33 10.70 -25.24
CA GLN A 86 -39.17 11.00 -26.10
C GLN A 86 -38.87 9.86 -27.11
N ILE A 87 -39.21 8.63 -26.75
CA ILE A 87 -39.15 7.41 -27.58
C ILE A 87 -40.55 6.79 -27.69
N ASP A 88 -40.69 5.57 -28.19
CA ASP A 88 -41.99 4.88 -28.27
C ASP A 88 -42.66 4.80 -26.88
N GLU A 89 -43.94 5.19 -26.77
CA GLU A 89 -44.60 5.29 -25.47
C GLU A 89 -44.87 3.93 -24.82
N ASP A 90 -44.91 2.85 -25.60
CA ASP A 90 -45.02 1.48 -25.08
C ASP A 90 -43.80 1.07 -24.24
N ILE A 91 -42.61 1.66 -24.49
CA ILE A 91 -41.39 1.38 -23.73
C ILE A 91 -41.49 1.92 -22.28
N TYR A 92 -42.19 3.03 -22.07
CA TYR A 92 -42.36 3.60 -20.72
C TYR A 92 -43.38 2.84 -19.86
N LEU A 93 -44.09 1.83 -20.41
CA LEU A 93 -45.01 0.99 -19.64
C LEU A 93 -44.29 -0.05 -18.77
N SER A 94 -43.05 -0.39 -19.13
CA SER A 94 -42.13 -1.25 -18.38
C SER A 94 -41.05 -0.44 -17.68
N SER A 95 -40.53 -1.00 -16.58
CA SER A 95 -39.33 -0.52 -15.90
C SER A 95 -38.61 -1.65 -15.19
N ARG A 96 -37.28 -1.56 -15.09
CA ARG A 96 -36.53 -2.25 -14.04
C ARG A 96 -36.61 -1.42 -12.76
N ALA A 97 -36.89 -2.05 -11.64
CA ALA A 97 -37.12 -1.42 -10.35
C ALA A 97 -36.42 -2.18 -9.22
N SER A 98 -36.04 -1.51 -8.13
CA SER A 98 -35.55 -2.23 -6.95
C SER A 98 -36.68 -2.88 -6.14
N ASP A 99 -36.40 -4.00 -5.47
CA ASP A 99 -37.29 -4.70 -4.55
C ASP A 99 -37.23 -4.22 -3.09
N LEU A 100 -36.21 -3.44 -2.72
CA LEU A 100 -36.02 -2.95 -1.35
C LEU A 100 -36.17 -1.43 -1.25
N TYR A 101 -36.80 -0.97 -0.17
CA TYR A 101 -36.83 0.46 0.19
C TYR A 101 -35.40 0.92 0.54
N GLY A 102 -34.85 1.84 -0.24
CA GLY A 102 -33.45 2.24 -0.14
C GLY A 102 -32.46 1.22 -0.72
N GLY A 103 -32.94 0.19 -1.43
CA GLY A 103 -32.11 -0.69 -2.23
C GLY A 103 -31.67 -0.05 -3.54
N GLY A 104 -30.83 -0.76 -4.28
CA GLY A 104 -30.29 -0.34 -5.56
C GLY A 104 -30.18 -1.48 -6.55
N PHE A 105 -29.80 -1.16 -7.78
CA PHE A 105 -29.38 -2.10 -8.82
C PHE A 105 -28.46 -1.36 -9.79
N GLY A 106 -27.68 -2.10 -10.57
CA GLY A 106 -26.81 -1.53 -11.59
C GLY A 106 -26.99 -2.20 -12.95
N TYR A 107 -26.33 -1.65 -13.95
CA TYR A 107 -26.06 -2.26 -15.25
C TYR A 107 -24.55 -2.27 -15.50
N ASN A 108 -24.04 -3.36 -16.07
CA ASN A 108 -22.69 -3.49 -16.59
C ASN A 108 -22.83 -3.88 -18.07
N ILE A 109 -22.79 -2.89 -18.97
CA ILE A 109 -23.11 -3.05 -20.39
C ILE A 109 -21.82 -3.20 -21.19
N PRO A 110 -21.51 -4.36 -21.78
CA PRO A 110 -20.27 -4.53 -22.55
C PRO A 110 -20.27 -3.63 -23.79
N VAL A 111 -19.23 -2.82 -23.93
CA VAL A 111 -19.01 -1.89 -25.05
C VAL A 111 -17.56 -1.99 -25.53
N SER A 112 -17.30 -1.59 -26.78
CA SER A 112 -15.91 -1.35 -27.18
C SER A 112 -15.42 -0.08 -26.47
N CYS A 113 -14.19 -0.06 -25.98
CA CYS A 113 -13.62 1.15 -25.36
C CYS A 113 -13.70 2.34 -26.32
N GLY A 114 -14.00 3.55 -25.82
CA GLY A 114 -14.24 4.73 -26.65
C GLY A 114 -15.15 5.76 -25.97
N THR A 115 -15.51 6.81 -26.70
CA THR A 115 -16.38 7.87 -26.17
C THR A 115 -17.84 7.64 -26.56
N TYR A 116 -18.74 7.78 -25.59
CA TYR A 116 -20.17 7.51 -25.71
C TYR A 116 -21.05 8.67 -25.23
N THR A 117 -22.29 8.68 -25.70
CA THR A 117 -23.41 9.42 -25.12
C THR A 117 -24.42 8.41 -24.59
N VAL A 118 -24.77 8.52 -23.31
CA VAL A 118 -25.76 7.67 -22.64
C VAL A 118 -27.03 8.47 -22.39
N VAL A 119 -28.19 7.87 -22.73
CA VAL A 119 -29.51 8.44 -22.46
C VAL A 119 -30.30 7.50 -21.56
N LEU A 120 -30.76 8.01 -20.43
CA LEU A 120 -31.58 7.28 -19.46
C LEU A 120 -33.01 7.80 -19.51
N HIS A 121 -33.99 6.92 -19.75
CA HIS A 121 -35.40 7.25 -19.93
C HIS A 121 -36.23 6.86 -18.70
N PHE A 122 -37.05 7.79 -18.22
CA PHE A 122 -37.84 7.65 -17.00
C PHE A 122 -39.30 8.09 -17.18
N ALA A 123 -40.23 7.35 -16.60
CA ALA A 123 -41.60 7.77 -16.31
C ALA A 123 -42.07 7.09 -15.00
N GLU A 124 -42.61 7.87 -14.06
CA GLU A 124 -43.18 7.31 -12.83
C GLU A 124 -44.56 6.69 -13.16
N ILE A 125 -44.57 5.36 -13.26
CA ILE A 125 -45.75 4.55 -13.61
C ILE A 125 -46.41 3.85 -12.42
N TYR A 126 -45.98 4.13 -11.18
CA TYR A 126 -46.58 3.58 -9.96
C TYR A 126 -47.15 4.66 -9.03
N HIS A 127 -46.35 5.61 -8.56
CA HIS A 127 -46.81 6.68 -7.66
C HIS A 127 -47.65 7.71 -8.44
N GLY A 128 -48.96 7.73 -8.19
CA GLY A 128 -49.91 8.65 -8.82
C GLY A 128 -50.42 8.19 -10.18
N ALA A 129 -50.00 7.02 -10.65
CA ALA A 129 -50.43 6.43 -11.92
C ALA A 129 -51.76 5.66 -11.77
N PRO A 130 -52.54 5.48 -12.87
CA PRO A 130 -53.69 4.57 -12.90
C PRO A 130 -53.32 3.17 -12.36
N GLY A 131 -54.09 2.67 -11.40
CA GLY A 131 -53.87 1.36 -10.78
C GLY A 131 -52.65 1.25 -9.86
N GLY A 132 -51.85 2.32 -9.70
CA GLY A 132 -50.71 2.39 -8.80
C GLY A 132 -51.04 2.97 -7.42
N ALA A 133 -50.02 3.37 -6.66
CA ALA A 133 -50.19 3.95 -5.32
C ALA A 133 -50.68 5.41 -5.41
N PRO A 134 -51.73 5.81 -4.67
CA PRO A 134 -52.20 7.20 -4.66
C PRO A 134 -51.27 8.11 -3.84
N CYS A 135 -50.95 9.29 -4.36
CA CYS A 135 -50.14 10.31 -3.69
C CYS A 135 -50.65 11.73 -3.99
N SER A 136 -50.37 12.67 -3.08
CA SER A 136 -50.64 14.11 -3.28
C SER A 136 -49.89 14.94 -2.21
N PRO A 137 -48.83 15.69 -2.58
CA PRO A 137 -48.12 15.64 -3.87
C PRO A 137 -47.48 14.26 -4.10
N CYS A 138 -47.10 13.97 -5.35
CA CYS A 138 -46.34 12.77 -5.72
C CYS A 138 -44.82 13.00 -5.79
N THR A 139 -44.39 14.27 -5.79
CA THR A 139 -43.00 14.69 -5.57
C THR A 139 -42.49 14.19 -4.22
N GLY A 140 -41.26 13.70 -4.19
CA GLY A 140 -40.58 13.15 -3.01
C GLY A 140 -40.93 11.68 -2.70
N MET A 141 -41.87 11.07 -3.44
CA MET A 141 -42.29 9.67 -3.19
C MET A 141 -41.26 8.64 -3.65
N ARG A 142 -40.56 8.92 -4.75
CA ARG A 142 -39.41 8.15 -5.22
C ARG A 142 -38.24 9.11 -5.48
N VAL A 143 -37.18 8.93 -4.71
CA VAL A 143 -35.93 9.70 -4.80
C VAL A 143 -34.79 8.69 -4.77
N PHE A 144 -33.85 8.80 -5.71
CA PHE A 144 -32.68 7.93 -5.83
C PHE A 144 -31.48 8.68 -6.42
N ASN A 145 -30.29 8.14 -6.22
CA ASN A 145 -29.07 8.59 -6.89
C ASN A 145 -28.83 7.75 -8.15
N ILE A 146 -28.21 8.36 -9.15
CA ILE A 146 -27.71 7.73 -10.37
C ILE A 146 -26.22 8.03 -10.44
N ASP A 147 -25.42 6.99 -10.61
CA ASP A 147 -23.97 7.05 -10.84
C ASP A 147 -23.64 6.33 -12.16
N ILE A 148 -22.66 6.84 -12.90
CA ILE A 148 -22.22 6.32 -14.20
C ILE A 148 -20.70 6.35 -14.22
N GLU A 149 -20.09 5.21 -14.57
CA GLU A 149 -18.63 5.03 -14.64
C GLU A 149 -17.90 5.46 -13.36
N GLU A 150 -18.23 4.82 -12.23
CA GLU A 150 -17.61 5.06 -10.91
C GLU A 150 -17.49 6.56 -10.53
N GLY A 151 -18.54 7.34 -10.80
CA GLY A 151 -18.64 8.77 -10.51
C GLY A 151 -18.21 9.71 -11.63
N MET A 152 -17.93 9.23 -12.85
CA MET A 152 -17.64 10.09 -14.01
C MET A 152 -18.81 11.03 -14.34
N ALA A 153 -20.05 10.55 -14.19
CA ALA A 153 -21.27 11.33 -14.33
C ALA A 153 -22.38 10.77 -13.43
N GLY A 154 -23.42 11.57 -13.19
CA GLY A 154 -24.54 11.13 -12.35
C GLY A 154 -25.49 12.25 -11.93
N VAL A 155 -26.52 11.88 -11.16
CA VAL A 155 -27.48 12.81 -10.54
C VAL A 155 -27.83 12.31 -9.14
N ASN A 156 -27.58 13.14 -8.13
CA ASN A 156 -27.98 12.87 -6.75
C ASN A 156 -29.39 13.36 -6.46
N ASN A 157 -30.14 12.58 -5.68
CA ASN A 157 -31.54 12.85 -5.28
C ASN A 157 -32.48 13.13 -6.46
N PHE A 158 -32.36 12.35 -7.53
CA PHE A 158 -33.24 12.41 -8.68
C PHE A 158 -34.67 11.97 -8.32
N ASP A 159 -35.65 12.80 -8.66
CA ASP A 159 -37.08 12.57 -8.50
C ASP A 159 -37.74 12.70 -9.88
N ILE A 160 -38.27 11.60 -10.39
CA ILE A 160 -38.87 11.51 -11.73
C ILE A 160 -40.09 12.42 -11.83
N VAL A 161 -40.93 12.49 -10.79
CA VAL A 161 -42.16 13.29 -10.79
C VAL A 161 -41.83 14.78 -10.77
N ALA A 162 -40.80 15.18 -10.00
CA ALA A 162 -40.29 16.55 -10.00
C ALA A 162 -39.71 16.94 -11.37
N ALA A 163 -38.89 16.07 -11.96
CA ALA A 163 -38.19 16.32 -13.22
C ALA A 163 -39.13 16.32 -14.44
N ALA A 164 -40.12 15.43 -14.47
CA ALA A 164 -41.10 15.33 -15.55
C ALA A 164 -42.29 16.31 -15.39
N GLY A 165 -42.52 16.86 -14.19
CA GLY A 165 -43.63 17.76 -13.89
C GLY A 165 -44.95 17.06 -13.51
N GLY A 166 -44.94 15.73 -13.37
CA GLY A 166 -46.10 14.93 -12.97
C GLY A 166 -45.83 13.42 -13.06
N PRO A 167 -46.67 12.57 -12.43
CA PRO A 167 -46.67 11.14 -12.69
C PRO A 167 -47.15 10.85 -14.12
N VAL A 168 -46.83 9.66 -14.64
CA VAL A 168 -47.21 9.23 -16.01
C VAL A 168 -46.74 10.24 -17.09
N THR A 169 -45.63 10.92 -16.81
CA THR A 169 -44.98 11.88 -17.72
C THR A 169 -43.54 11.44 -17.91
N ALA A 170 -43.10 11.40 -19.17
CA ALA A 170 -41.79 10.92 -19.55
C ALA A 170 -40.75 12.05 -19.56
N THR A 171 -39.57 11.71 -19.06
CA THR A 171 -38.37 12.56 -19.05
C THR A 171 -37.14 11.71 -19.36
N SER A 172 -36.03 12.37 -19.70
CA SER A 172 -34.77 11.69 -20.01
C SER A 172 -33.59 12.50 -19.49
N LEU A 173 -32.55 11.80 -19.03
CA LEU A 173 -31.24 12.38 -18.72
C LEU A 173 -30.25 11.99 -19.82
N THR A 174 -29.41 12.92 -20.25
CA THR A 174 -28.41 12.69 -21.30
C THR A 174 -27.03 13.06 -20.78
N PHE A 175 -26.11 12.10 -20.85
CA PHE A 175 -24.72 12.22 -20.42
C PHE A 175 -23.83 12.02 -21.65
N ALA A 176 -23.19 13.09 -22.11
CA ALA A 176 -22.36 13.08 -23.32
C ALA A 176 -20.87 13.07 -22.97
N ASN A 177 -20.05 12.55 -23.88
CA ASN A 177 -18.60 12.46 -23.78
C ASN A 177 -18.10 11.59 -22.61
N LEU A 178 -18.80 10.49 -22.32
CA LEU A 178 -18.35 9.48 -21.36
C LEU A 178 -17.27 8.62 -22.03
N ASN A 179 -16.06 8.58 -21.47
CA ASN A 179 -14.93 7.87 -22.06
C ASN A 179 -14.70 6.53 -21.36
N ILE A 180 -15.18 5.46 -21.98
CA ILE A 180 -15.17 4.10 -21.44
C ILE A 180 -13.84 3.43 -21.80
N THR A 181 -13.08 2.99 -20.81
CA THR A 181 -11.69 2.54 -21.01
C THR A 181 -11.46 1.05 -20.77
N ASP A 182 -12.26 0.40 -19.93
CA ASP A 182 -12.11 -1.02 -19.55
C ASP A 182 -12.91 -1.99 -20.44
N GLY A 183 -13.88 -1.49 -21.19
CA GLY A 183 -14.78 -2.25 -22.06
C GLY A 183 -16.19 -2.50 -21.51
N ASN A 184 -16.56 -1.90 -20.38
CA ASN A 184 -17.92 -1.99 -19.83
C ASN A 184 -18.43 -0.60 -19.48
N LEU A 185 -19.72 -0.34 -19.73
CA LEU A 185 -20.40 0.84 -19.23
C LEU A 185 -21.18 0.45 -17.97
N ASP A 186 -20.70 0.92 -16.82
CA ASP A 186 -21.31 0.73 -15.51
C ASP A 186 -22.25 1.89 -15.15
N ILE A 187 -23.47 1.55 -14.74
CA ILE A 187 -24.52 2.50 -14.34
C ILE A 187 -25.19 1.99 -13.07
N ASP A 188 -25.02 2.69 -11.95
CA ASP A 188 -25.59 2.33 -10.66
C ASP A 188 -26.77 3.23 -10.26
N PHE A 189 -27.81 2.61 -9.71
CA PHE A 189 -28.99 3.28 -9.19
C PHE A 189 -29.18 2.96 -7.71
N GLN A 190 -29.27 3.96 -6.84
CA GLN A 190 -29.31 3.76 -5.37
C GLN A 190 -30.45 4.54 -4.70
N GLY A 191 -31.39 3.84 -4.06
CA GLY A 191 -32.58 4.43 -3.47
C GLY A 191 -32.33 5.31 -2.25
N VAL A 192 -33.06 6.43 -2.15
CA VAL A 192 -33.01 7.36 -1.00
C VAL A 192 -34.34 7.37 -0.23
N THR A 193 -35.48 7.41 -0.92
CA THR A 193 -36.83 7.38 -0.28
C THR A 193 -37.62 6.13 -0.64
N ASP A 194 -37.49 5.66 -1.88
CA ASP A 194 -38.06 4.42 -2.40
C ASP A 194 -37.05 3.84 -3.41
N GLY A 195 -37.22 2.58 -3.81
CA GLY A 195 -36.32 1.93 -4.75
C GLY A 195 -36.25 2.68 -6.09
N PRO A 196 -35.09 2.75 -6.75
CA PRO A 196 -34.95 3.35 -8.09
C PRO A 196 -35.80 2.62 -9.14
N ILE A 197 -36.10 3.32 -10.24
CA ILE A 197 -36.65 2.73 -11.47
C ILE A 197 -35.96 3.31 -12.72
N ILE A 198 -35.89 2.54 -13.80
CA ILE A 198 -35.46 2.97 -15.15
C ILE A 198 -36.37 2.30 -16.19
N ASN A 199 -36.75 3.02 -17.26
CA ASN A 199 -37.62 2.49 -18.31
C ASN A 199 -36.85 2.09 -19.59
N ALA A 200 -35.81 2.85 -19.96
CA ALA A 200 -34.92 2.48 -21.07
C ALA A 200 -33.54 3.13 -20.99
N ILE A 201 -32.57 2.54 -21.69
CA ILE A 201 -31.19 3.02 -21.82
C ILE A 201 -30.81 3.05 -23.30
N GLU A 202 -30.28 4.17 -23.79
CA GLU A 202 -29.54 4.25 -25.06
C GLU A 202 -28.05 4.48 -24.79
N VAL A 203 -27.18 3.75 -25.48
CA VAL A 203 -25.73 3.91 -25.46
C VAL A 203 -25.27 4.16 -26.89
N LEU A 204 -24.87 5.39 -27.18
CA LEU A 204 -24.62 5.91 -28.52
C LEU A 204 -23.13 6.19 -28.69
N PRO A 205 -22.39 5.47 -29.57
CA PRO A 205 -20.97 5.75 -29.79
C PRO A 205 -20.77 7.12 -30.44
N VAL A 206 -19.82 7.88 -29.91
CA VAL A 206 -19.38 9.20 -30.41
C VAL A 206 -18.09 9.05 -31.21
N SER A 207 -17.09 8.38 -30.64
CA SER A 207 -15.84 8.03 -31.30
C SER A 207 -15.29 6.70 -30.76
N GLY A 208 -14.59 5.96 -31.63
CA GLY A 208 -13.72 4.86 -31.17
C GLY A 208 -12.46 5.41 -30.50
N PRO A 209 -11.59 4.53 -29.97
CA PRO A 209 -10.45 4.95 -29.20
C PRO A 209 -9.38 5.59 -30.08
N THR A 210 -8.59 6.44 -29.43
CA THR A 210 -7.46 7.12 -30.03
C THR A 210 -6.19 6.40 -29.64
N GLU A 211 -5.41 5.99 -30.64
CA GLU A 211 -4.27 5.09 -30.48
C GLU A 211 -3.10 5.53 -31.36
N ALA A 212 -1.89 5.38 -30.83
CA ALA A 212 -0.65 5.68 -31.53
C ALA A 212 0.50 4.79 -31.02
N THR A 213 1.49 4.55 -31.87
CA THR A 213 2.72 3.83 -31.51
C THR A 213 3.91 4.76 -31.67
N PHE A 214 4.73 4.93 -30.64
CA PHE A 214 5.95 5.73 -30.73
C PHE A 214 7.17 4.84 -30.42
N THR A 215 8.20 4.90 -31.26
CA THR A 215 9.40 4.07 -31.17
C THR A 215 10.64 4.94 -31.36
N VAL A 216 11.67 4.69 -30.56
CA VAL A 216 13.03 5.22 -30.73
C VAL A 216 13.94 4.03 -31.02
N ASN A 217 14.46 3.96 -32.24
CA ASN A 217 15.35 2.88 -32.70
C ASN A 217 16.36 3.39 -33.75
N PRO A 218 17.47 4.01 -33.32
CA PRO A 218 18.55 4.46 -34.22
C PRO A 218 19.42 3.34 -34.80
N GLY A 219 19.27 2.09 -34.36
CA GLY A 219 20.17 1.00 -34.77
C GLY A 219 20.19 -0.24 -33.89
N CYS A 220 19.26 -0.38 -32.94
CA CYS A 220 19.09 -1.57 -32.11
C CYS A 220 20.27 -1.95 -31.18
N THR A 221 21.20 -1.01 -30.94
CA THR A 221 22.39 -1.17 -30.08
C THR A 221 22.58 0.05 -29.20
N LEU A 222 23.11 -0.12 -27.98
CA LEU A 222 23.34 1.00 -27.04
C LEU A 222 24.22 2.10 -27.66
N GLY A 223 25.29 1.73 -28.38
CA GLY A 223 26.14 2.69 -29.10
C GLY A 223 25.55 3.32 -30.38
N ALA A 224 24.23 3.24 -30.60
CA ALA A 224 23.56 3.93 -31.72
C ALA A 224 23.11 5.34 -31.30
N ASN A 225 22.92 6.26 -32.26
CA ASN A 225 22.58 7.66 -31.96
C ASN A 225 21.31 8.15 -32.66
N THR A 226 20.49 8.90 -31.92
CA THR A 226 19.26 9.57 -32.39
C THR A 226 19.47 10.63 -33.47
N PHE A 227 20.73 11.05 -33.65
CA PHE A 227 21.17 11.89 -34.77
C PHE A 227 20.95 11.22 -36.13
N THR A 228 21.00 9.88 -36.22
CA THR A 228 20.78 9.16 -37.49
C THR A 228 19.35 9.31 -38.02
N ASP A 229 19.21 9.40 -39.35
CA ASP A 229 17.91 9.59 -40.00
C ASP A 229 16.96 8.40 -39.75
N GLY A 230 15.73 8.69 -39.32
CA GLY A 230 14.70 7.69 -39.02
C GLY A 230 14.75 7.12 -37.60
N SER A 231 15.59 7.66 -36.71
CA SER A 231 15.73 7.23 -35.32
C SER A 231 14.42 7.23 -34.51
N PHE A 232 13.50 8.14 -34.82
CA PHE A 232 12.17 8.20 -34.21
C PHE A 232 11.11 7.82 -35.22
N GLN A 233 10.13 7.04 -34.78
CA GLN A 233 8.94 6.71 -35.55
C GLN A 233 7.68 6.92 -34.71
N ILE A 234 6.68 7.57 -35.32
CA ILE A 234 5.31 7.66 -34.81
C ILE A 234 4.35 7.10 -35.87
N SER A 235 3.35 6.33 -35.44
CA SER A 235 2.25 5.87 -36.29
C SER A 235 0.91 6.15 -35.63
N ASN A 236 -0.07 6.59 -36.41
CA ASN A 236 -1.45 6.72 -35.96
C ASN A 236 -2.16 5.39 -36.17
N THR A 237 -2.57 4.71 -35.09
CA THR A 237 -3.25 3.40 -35.15
C THR A 237 -4.73 3.48 -34.80
N SER A 238 -5.26 4.68 -34.53
CA SER A 238 -6.62 4.93 -34.05
C SER A 238 -7.70 4.23 -34.90
N PRO A 239 -8.34 3.14 -34.42
CA PRO A 239 -9.37 2.44 -35.18
C PRO A 239 -10.65 3.27 -35.32
N GLY A 240 -10.85 4.28 -34.46
CA GLY A 240 -12.00 5.19 -34.46
C GLY A 240 -11.98 6.26 -35.56
N GLY A 241 -10.92 6.37 -36.38
CA GLY A 241 -10.85 7.35 -37.47
C GLY A 241 -10.22 8.70 -37.11
N GLN A 242 -9.67 8.86 -35.90
CA GLN A 242 -9.14 10.15 -35.42
C GLN A 242 -7.73 10.46 -35.93
N ASN A 243 -7.49 11.72 -36.28
CA ASN A 243 -6.18 12.18 -36.77
C ASN A 243 -5.30 12.65 -35.60
N ILE A 244 -3.99 12.41 -35.67
CA ILE A 244 -3.03 13.02 -34.74
C ILE A 244 -2.90 14.51 -35.09
N SER A 245 -3.11 15.39 -34.10
CA SER A 245 -2.94 16.84 -34.25
C SER A 245 -1.60 17.35 -33.71
N SER A 246 -1.01 16.66 -32.73
CA SER A 246 0.34 16.95 -32.25
C SER A 246 0.94 15.78 -31.48
N VAL A 247 2.28 15.67 -31.53
CA VAL A 247 3.08 14.79 -30.69
C VAL A 247 3.99 15.63 -29.81
N SER A 248 4.23 15.23 -28.58
CA SER A 248 5.20 15.86 -27.68
C SER A 248 6.05 14.80 -26.98
N LEU A 249 7.33 15.10 -26.77
CA LEU A 249 8.29 14.24 -26.07
C LEU A 249 8.99 15.06 -24.98
N HIS A 250 8.98 14.53 -23.76
CA HIS A 250 9.53 15.16 -22.56
C HIS A 250 10.58 14.25 -21.91
N LEU A 251 11.82 14.74 -21.80
CA LEU A 251 13.00 13.99 -21.39
C LEU A 251 13.23 13.96 -19.86
N ASN A 252 12.48 14.75 -19.10
CA ASN A 252 12.70 14.96 -17.65
C ASN A 252 12.53 13.70 -16.77
N SER A 253 11.90 12.65 -17.31
CA SER A 253 11.63 11.37 -16.67
C SER A 253 12.39 10.20 -17.31
N ALA A 254 13.30 10.50 -18.24
CA ALA A 254 14.21 9.53 -18.82
C ALA A 254 15.12 8.88 -17.77
N ILE A 255 15.66 7.70 -18.09
CA ILE A 255 16.49 6.89 -17.20
C ILE A 255 17.82 7.59 -16.90
N LEU A 256 18.40 8.29 -17.88
CA LEU A 256 19.53 9.19 -17.66
C LEU A 256 19.06 10.59 -17.21
N PRO A 257 19.73 11.20 -16.21
CA PRO A 257 19.37 12.51 -15.71
C PRO A 257 19.81 13.62 -16.69
N LYS A 258 19.05 14.72 -16.72
CA LYS A 258 19.40 15.96 -17.44
C LYS A 258 19.71 15.78 -18.94
N LEU A 259 19.03 14.85 -19.60
CA LEU A 259 18.98 14.81 -21.07
C LEU A 259 18.26 16.04 -21.63
N VAL A 260 18.77 16.55 -22.75
CA VAL A 260 18.25 17.69 -23.50
C VAL A 260 18.30 17.42 -25.00
N PHE A 261 17.34 17.97 -25.75
CA PHE A 261 17.47 18.18 -27.19
C PHE A 261 18.48 19.31 -27.44
N ASP A 262 19.43 19.10 -28.35
CA ASP A 262 20.36 20.14 -28.79
C ASP A 262 20.20 20.47 -30.29
N PRO A 263 19.28 21.37 -30.64
CA PRO A 263 19.09 21.79 -32.02
C PRO A 263 20.23 22.68 -32.55
N SER A 264 21.25 23.03 -31.75
CA SER A 264 22.22 24.09 -32.08
C SER A 264 23.70 23.79 -31.78
N GLY A 265 24.03 22.68 -31.11
CA GLY A 265 25.40 22.34 -30.70
C GLY A 265 25.94 23.28 -29.63
N THR A 266 25.15 23.44 -28.58
CA THR A 266 25.36 24.39 -27.48
C THR A 266 25.25 23.77 -26.08
N ALA A 267 24.62 22.61 -25.93
CA ALA A 267 24.29 21.99 -24.65
C ALA A 267 24.53 20.48 -24.69
N GLY A 268 25.80 20.12 -24.58
CA GLY A 268 26.27 18.76 -24.81
C GLY A 268 27.64 18.82 -25.48
N ASP A 269 27.76 18.14 -26.62
CA ASP A 269 28.93 18.31 -27.48
C ASP A 269 28.82 19.61 -28.33
N ALA A 270 29.57 19.69 -29.44
CA ALA A 270 29.51 20.82 -30.38
C ALA A 270 28.78 20.49 -31.71
N SER A 271 28.18 19.31 -31.78
CA SER A 271 27.31 18.84 -32.86
C SER A 271 25.88 19.28 -32.55
N GLY A 272 25.10 19.58 -33.59
CA GLY A 272 23.71 19.99 -33.38
C GLY A 272 22.84 19.63 -34.57
N LYS A 273 21.69 19.03 -34.29
CA LYS A 273 20.67 18.66 -35.27
C LYS A 273 19.28 19.03 -34.78
N ASP A 274 18.75 20.10 -35.34
CA ASP A 274 17.34 20.47 -35.19
C ASP A 274 16.40 19.36 -35.74
N PHE A 275 15.14 19.36 -35.32
CA PHE A 275 14.10 18.44 -35.75
C PHE A 275 14.09 18.26 -37.28
N THR A 276 14.46 17.06 -37.72
CA THR A 276 14.64 16.73 -39.13
C THR A 276 13.62 15.67 -39.56
N PRO A 277 12.54 16.04 -40.28
CA PRO A 277 11.66 15.10 -40.97
C PRO A 277 12.45 14.21 -41.94
N ASN A 278 12.31 12.89 -41.84
CA ASN A 278 13.05 11.95 -42.70
C ASN A 278 12.15 11.24 -43.70
N SER A 279 11.07 10.61 -43.26
CA SER A 279 10.13 9.91 -44.15
C SER A 279 8.71 9.85 -43.56
N GLY A 280 7.72 9.56 -44.39
CA GLY A 280 6.34 9.35 -43.93
C GLY A 280 5.41 9.02 -45.09
N ALA A 281 4.13 8.80 -44.79
CA ALA A 281 3.11 8.76 -45.84
C ALA A 281 3.04 10.13 -46.54
N ALA A 282 2.69 10.13 -47.83
CA ALA A 282 2.89 11.28 -48.72
C ALA A 282 2.16 12.58 -48.33
N ASN A 283 1.21 12.49 -47.39
CA ASN A 283 0.40 13.61 -46.90
C ASN A 283 0.72 14.00 -45.45
N VAL A 284 1.60 13.27 -44.73
CA VAL A 284 1.91 13.60 -43.32
C VAL A 284 2.79 14.84 -43.27
N LEU A 285 2.15 15.97 -42.99
CA LEU A 285 2.76 17.30 -42.95
C LEU A 285 2.96 17.74 -41.49
N PRO A 286 4.20 17.70 -40.96
CA PRO A 286 4.52 18.36 -39.71
C PRO A 286 4.45 19.89 -39.89
N GLY A 287 3.88 20.57 -38.90
CA GLY A 287 3.92 22.03 -38.80
C GLY A 287 5.21 22.53 -38.16
N ALA A 288 5.24 23.80 -37.76
CA ALA A 288 6.37 24.36 -37.04
C ALA A 288 6.46 23.73 -35.63
N HIS A 289 7.57 23.05 -35.36
CA HIS A 289 7.87 22.51 -34.03
C HIS A 289 8.27 23.61 -33.06
N SER A 290 8.25 23.29 -31.76
CA SER A 290 8.68 24.19 -30.70
C SER A 290 9.40 23.44 -29.59
N PHE A 291 10.55 23.96 -29.19
CA PHE A 291 11.23 23.52 -27.96
C PHE A 291 10.76 24.30 -26.74
N SER A 292 10.84 23.66 -25.58
CA SER A 292 10.43 24.20 -24.28
C SER A 292 11.24 23.56 -23.15
N ASP A 293 11.08 24.07 -21.93
CA ASP A 293 11.79 23.62 -20.73
C ASP A 293 13.33 23.64 -20.89
N PRO A 294 13.93 24.85 -21.02
CA PRO A 294 15.36 24.98 -21.25
C PRO A 294 16.19 24.48 -20.06
N LEU A 295 17.25 23.73 -20.37
CA LEU A 295 18.19 23.16 -19.39
C LEU A 295 19.61 23.16 -19.97
N GLY A 296 20.61 23.42 -19.13
CA GLY A 296 21.99 23.63 -19.58
C GLY A 296 22.13 24.90 -20.44
N ASN A 297 23.18 24.95 -21.25
CA ASN A 297 23.58 26.13 -22.02
C ASN A 297 22.96 26.18 -23.43
N GLY A 298 21.63 26.06 -23.53
CA GLY A 298 20.90 26.16 -24.81
C GLY A 298 20.09 24.93 -25.21
N GLY A 299 20.14 23.87 -24.41
CA GLY A 299 19.36 22.65 -24.60
C GLY A 299 17.95 22.77 -24.03
N PHE A 300 17.09 21.82 -24.40
CA PHE A 300 15.67 21.81 -24.06
C PHE A 300 15.20 20.42 -23.62
N GLN A 301 14.39 20.31 -22.57
CA GLN A 301 13.88 19.00 -22.13
C GLN A 301 12.63 18.54 -22.89
N SER A 302 12.03 19.41 -23.70
CA SER A 302 10.69 19.19 -24.26
C SER A 302 10.58 19.68 -25.70
N ILE A 303 10.04 18.84 -26.60
CA ILE A 303 9.68 19.21 -27.97
C ILE A 303 8.20 18.95 -28.23
N SER A 304 7.53 19.85 -28.96
CA SER A 304 6.18 19.66 -29.50
C SER A 304 6.19 19.80 -31.02
N ILE A 305 5.56 18.84 -31.71
CA ILE A 305 5.49 18.73 -33.16
C ILE A 305 3.99 18.68 -33.55
N PRO A 306 3.41 19.78 -34.08
CA PRO A 306 2.04 19.76 -34.59
C PRO A 306 1.96 19.08 -35.96
N PHE A 307 0.80 18.51 -36.30
CA PHE A 307 0.51 17.90 -37.59
C PHE A 307 -0.83 18.39 -38.13
N SER A 308 -0.95 18.58 -39.45
CA SER A 308 -2.20 19.03 -40.10
C SER A 308 -3.00 17.92 -40.77
N ASP A 309 -2.34 16.80 -41.11
CA ASP A 309 -2.92 15.70 -41.90
C ASP A 309 -2.18 14.39 -41.54
N PHE A 310 -2.48 13.81 -40.38
CA PHE A 310 -1.86 12.57 -39.91
C PHE A 310 -2.94 11.55 -39.54
N ASN A 311 -3.42 10.86 -40.57
CA ASN A 311 -4.60 10.00 -40.54
C ASN A 311 -4.28 8.60 -39.99
N PRO A 312 -5.28 7.83 -39.52
CA PRO A 312 -5.09 6.44 -39.13
C PRO A 312 -4.48 5.58 -40.24
N GLY A 313 -3.53 4.73 -39.86
CA GLY A 313 -2.75 3.88 -40.76
C GLY A 313 -1.53 4.57 -41.40
N GLU A 314 -1.33 5.87 -41.18
CA GLU A 314 -0.11 6.56 -41.59
C GLU A 314 1.00 6.46 -40.53
N SER A 315 2.24 6.68 -40.97
CA SER A 315 3.42 6.74 -40.11
C SER A 315 4.35 7.86 -40.58
N PHE A 316 5.16 8.37 -39.66
CA PHE A 316 6.13 9.43 -39.88
C PHE A 316 7.41 9.15 -39.07
N THR A 317 8.56 9.44 -39.66
CA THR A 317 9.87 9.28 -39.03
C THR A 317 10.69 10.57 -39.08
N PHE A 318 11.44 10.79 -38.00
CA PHE A 318 12.30 11.95 -37.84
C PHE A 318 13.57 11.61 -37.06
N SER A 319 14.45 12.58 -36.95
CA SER A 319 15.70 12.52 -36.21
C SER A 319 16.03 13.89 -35.62
N ILE A 320 16.76 13.90 -34.52
CA ILE A 320 17.07 15.09 -33.73
C ILE A 320 18.25 14.78 -32.81
N ASP A 321 19.04 15.80 -32.49
CA ASP A 321 20.12 15.67 -31.50
C ASP A 321 19.60 15.60 -30.08
N LEU A 322 20.31 14.83 -29.27
CA LEU A 322 20.03 14.64 -27.87
C LEU A 322 21.36 14.46 -27.14
N ASP A 323 21.53 15.16 -26.02
CA ASP A 323 22.74 15.10 -25.21
C ASP A 323 22.43 15.12 -23.70
N PRO A 324 23.30 14.50 -22.88
CA PRO A 324 23.34 14.75 -21.45
C PRO A 324 24.11 16.05 -21.17
N THR A 325 23.50 16.99 -20.44
CA THR A 325 24.18 18.27 -20.10
C THR A 325 25.52 18.13 -19.34
N SER A 326 25.85 16.95 -18.82
CA SER A 326 27.13 16.66 -18.15
C SER A 326 28.34 16.55 -19.07
N ILE A 327 28.17 16.47 -20.40
CA ILE A 327 29.31 16.56 -21.36
C ILE A 327 29.57 17.98 -21.87
N GLU A 328 28.83 18.99 -21.37
CA GLU A 328 28.96 20.38 -21.82
C GLU A 328 30.42 20.88 -21.73
N GLY A 329 30.99 21.22 -22.89
CA GLY A 329 32.33 21.79 -22.99
C GLY A 329 33.49 20.78 -23.05
N LEU A 330 33.22 19.48 -23.14
CA LEU A 330 34.23 18.44 -23.43
C LEU A 330 34.72 18.50 -24.89
N LEU A 331 35.47 19.54 -25.22
CA LEU A 331 35.98 19.80 -26.57
C LEU A 331 37.28 19.03 -26.86
N THR A 332 37.18 17.77 -27.30
CA THR A 332 38.27 17.09 -28.03
C THR A 332 37.80 16.71 -29.43
N ALA A 333 38.63 17.04 -30.43
CA ALA A 333 38.24 17.05 -31.85
C ALA A 333 38.28 15.67 -32.53
N GLU A 334 37.95 14.59 -31.82
CA GLU A 334 37.70 13.28 -32.42
C GLU A 334 36.26 13.22 -32.90
N THR A 335 36.10 13.18 -34.22
CA THR A 335 34.83 13.33 -34.93
C THR A 335 33.87 12.15 -34.73
N SER A 336 32.56 12.42 -34.84
CA SER A 336 31.44 11.49 -35.11
C SER A 336 30.72 10.80 -33.95
N LEU A 337 30.99 11.19 -32.71
CA LEU A 337 30.29 10.66 -31.52
C LEU A 337 29.72 11.82 -30.70
N ALA A 338 28.59 12.39 -31.18
CA ALA A 338 27.58 12.94 -30.28
C ALA A 338 27.21 11.86 -29.25
N ALA A 339 26.67 12.25 -28.09
CA ALA A 339 26.33 11.26 -27.06
C ALA A 339 25.54 10.10 -27.69
N THR A 340 26.02 8.86 -27.50
CA THR A 340 25.44 7.68 -28.16
C THR A 340 24.13 7.29 -27.48
N LEU A 341 23.13 8.16 -27.61
CA LEU A 341 21.80 7.99 -27.08
C LEU A 341 20.98 7.18 -28.08
N SER A 342 20.75 5.93 -27.69
CA SER A 342 19.82 5.01 -28.32
C SER A 342 18.41 5.20 -27.75
N GLY A 343 17.49 4.27 -28.01
CA GLY A 343 16.19 4.27 -27.33
C GLY A 343 16.30 3.94 -25.83
N SER A 344 17.33 3.21 -25.41
CA SER A 344 17.48 2.71 -24.03
C SER A 344 17.69 3.83 -23.01
N GLU A 345 18.46 4.85 -23.37
CA GLU A 345 18.76 6.05 -22.59
C GLU A 345 17.53 6.97 -22.46
N LEU A 346 16.56 6.81 -23.36
CA LEU A 346 15.26 7.48 -23.34
C LEU A 346 14.15 6.67 -22.63
N THR A 347 14.46 5.51 -22.06
CA THR A 347 13.54 4.75 -21.19
C THR A 347 12.96 5.66 -20.12
N GLY A 348 11.64 5.67 -19.92
CA GLY A 348 10.96 6.52 -18.95
C GLY A 348 10.61 7.93 -19.45
N ALA A 349 11.15 8.39 -20.59
CA ALA A 349 10.74 9.66 -21.18
C ALA A 349 9.27 9.61 -21.61
N THR A 350 8.53 10.70 -21.36
CA THR A 350 7.09 10.78 -21.59
C THR A 350 6.78 11.20 -23.02
N VAL A 351 5.99 10.40 -23.73
CA VAL A 351 5.39 10.73 -25.02
C VAL A 351 3.92 11.08 -24.81
N SER A 352 3.46 12.19 -25.37
CA SER A 352 2.06 12.61 -25.38
C SER A 352 1.58 12.85 -26.80
N VAL A 353 0.37 12.39 -27.12
CA VAL A 353 -0.24 12.53 -28.45
C VAL A 353 -1.64 13.10 -28.29
N ASN A 354 -1.92 14.20 -28.99
CA ASN A 354 -3.24 14.83 -29.05
C ASN A 354 -3.90 14.52 -30.39
N PHE A 355 -5.23 14.40 -30.39
CA PHE A 355 -6.02 14.03 -31.57
C PHE A 355 -7.04 15.10 -31.97
N SER A 356 -7.58 14.95 -33.18
CA SER A 356 -8.51 15.88 -33.83
C SER A 356 -9.85 16.09 -33.11
N ASP A 357 -10.27 15.18 -32.23
CA ASP A 357 -11.45 15.33 -31.37
C ASP A 357 -11.14 16.04 -30.03
N GLY A 358 -9.88 16.39 -29.79
CA GLY A 358 -9.42 17.01 -28.55
C GLY A 358 -9.05 16.00 -27.46
N SER A 359 -9.10 14.70 -27.73
CA SER A 359 -8.56 13.70 -26.81
C SER A 359 -7.03 13.77 -26.75
N SER A 360 -6.47 13.23 -25.67
CA SER A 360 -5.03 13.12 -25.46
C SER A 360 -4.72 11.79 -24.80
N VAL A 361 -3.62 11.17 -25.23
CA VAL A 361 -3.04 9.98 -24.61
C VAL A 361 -1.59 10.28 -24.26
N SER A 362 -1.11 9.72 -23.16
CA SER A 362 0.28 9.87 -22.72
C SER A 362 0.78 8.54 -22.17
N GLY A 363 2.09 8.33 -22.25
CA GLY A 363 2.74 7.13 -21.78
C GLY A 363 4.25 7.26 -21.87
N LYS A 364 4.96 6.46 -21.09
CA LYS A 364 6.43 6.46 -21.09
C LYS A 364 7.04 5.40 -21.99
N LEU A 365 8.16 5.75 -22.61
CA LEU A 365 9.02 4.84 -23.34
C LEU A 365 9.51 3.70 -22.44
N TYR A 366 9.51 2.48 -22.97
CA TYR A 366 10.07 1.31 -22.31
C TYR A 366 10.87 0.46 -23.32
N PRO A 367 11.99 -0.17 -22.92
CA PRO A 367 12.84 -0.98 -23.77
C PRO A 367 12.13 -2.09 -24.56
N MET A 368 12.54 -2.25 -25.80
CA MET A 368 12.12 -3.32 -26.68
C MET A 368 12.87 -4.61 -26.34
N THR A 369 12.17 -5.64 -25.87
CA THR A 369 12.75 -6.94 -25.45
C THR A 369 13.63 -7.61 -26.52
N ALA A 370 13.39 -7.34 -27.80
CA ALA A 370 14.16 -7.90 -28.92
C ALA A 370 15.35 -7.03 -29.37
N CYS A 371 15.59 -5.87 -28.72
CA CYS A 371 16.37 -4.78 -29.31
C CYS A 371 16.98 -3.84 -28.25
N ASN A 372 18.17 -4.19 -27.75
CA ASN A 372 18.81 -3.59 -26.57
C ASN A 372 19.15 -2.08 -26.67
N GLY A 373 19.03 -1.47 -27.84
CA GLY A 373 19.21 -0.02 -28.05
C GLY A 373 17.96 0.69 -28.56
N ALA A 374 16.78 0.16 -28.25
CA ALA A 374 15.51 0.71 -28.70
C ALA A 374 14.45 0.69 -27.59
N ALA A 375 13.58 1.69 -27.60
CA ALA A 375 12.44 1.80 -26.69
C ALA A 375 11.18 2.15 -27.46
N GLU A 376 10.04 1.71 -26.94
CA GLU A 376 8.73 1.92 -27.52
C GLU A 376 7.69 2.27 -26.46
N VAL A 377 6.60 2.89 -26.91
CA VAL A 377 5.36 3.00 -26.14
C VAL A 377 4.17 2.84 -27.07
N MET A 378 3.26 1.95 -26.68
CA MET A 378 1.95 1.80 -27.29
C MET A 378 0.97 2.65 -26.49
N LEU A 379 0.44 3.69 -27.13
CA LEU A 379 -0.46 4.66 -26.53
C LEU A 379 -1.89 4.34 -26.97
N SER A 380 -2.80 4.20 -26.01
CA SER A 380 -4.22 3.99 -26.26
C SER A 380 -5.04 4.63 -25.16
N SER A 381 -6.17 5.26 -25.52
CA SER A 381 -7.17 5.72 -24.55
C SER A 381 -7.85 4.57 -23.80
N CYS A 382 -7.63 3.31 -24.20
CA CYS A 382 -8.12 2.09 -23.56
C CYS A 382 -7.15 1.50 -22.53
N ASN A 383 -6.05 2.18 -22.19
CA ASN A 383 -5.01 1.61 -21.34
C ASN A 383 -5.39 1.66 -19.86
N ASP A 384 -6.00 0.58 -19.36
CA ASP A 384 -6.40 0.39 -17.94
C ASP A 384 -5.27 -0.19 -17.06
N ILE A 385 -4.06 -0.40 -17.60
CA ILE A 385 -2.99 -1.10 -16.90
C ILE A 385 -2.35 -0.16 -15.87
N ALA A 386 -2.79 -0.29 -14.62
CA ALA A 386 -2.25 0.46 -13.49
C ALA A 386 -0.72 0.33 -13.37
N THR A 387 -0.05 1.42 -12.98
CA THR A 387 1.39 1.44 -12.66
C THR A 387 1.71 0.37 -11.61
N PRO A 388 2.68 -0.53 -11.84
CA PRO A 388 3.06 -1.50 -10.83
C PRO A 388 3.60 -0.83 -9.57
N VAL A 389 3.06 -1.23 -8.42
CA VAL A 389 3.64 -0.87 -7.12
C VAL A 389 4.80 -1.80 -6.85
N ILE A 390 6.02 -1.25 -6.76
CA ILE A 390 7.20 -1.99 -6.29
C ILE A 390 7.19 -2.02 -4.77
N LYS A 391 7.48 -3.21 -4.22
CA LYS A 391 8.14 -3.33 -2.91
C LYS A 391 9.55 -3.84 -3.15
N SER A 392 10.52 -3.00 -2.79
CA SER A 392 11.96 -3.21 -2.88
C SER A 392 12.49 -3.76 -1.55
N THR A 393 13.71 -4.29 -1.51
CA THR A 393 14.43 -4.54 -0.25
C THR A 393 15.05 -3.26 0.32
N VAL A 394 15.08 -2.17 -0.46
CA VAL A 394 15.60 -0.85 -0.06
C VAL A 394 14.58 0.22 -0.40
N ASP A 395 14.08 0.93 0.61
CA ASP A 395 13.01 1.94 0.50
C ASP A 395 13.52 3.35 0.10
N GLN A 396 14.83 3.54 -0.06
CA GLN A 396 15.45 4.82 -0.41
C GLN A 396 16.14 4.75 -1.77
N SER A 397 16.08 5.86 -2.53
CA SER A 397 16.73 6.02 -3.83
C SER A 397 17.16 7.48 -4.01
N PRO A 398 18.39 7.77 -4.49
CA PRO A 398 19.44 6.79 -4.79
C PRO A 398 20.01 6.13 -3.53
N THR A 399 20.58 4.93 -3.66
CA THR A 399 21.11 4.16 -2.53
C THR A 399 22.34 3.32 -2.89
N LEU A 400 23.14 2.95 -1.90
CA LEU A 400 24.17 1.90 -2.01
C LEU A 400 23.53 0.54 -1.73
N VAL A 401 23.95 -0.48 -2.46
CA VAL A 401 23.42 -1.84 -2.37
C VAL A 401 24.56 -2.85 -2.37
N TYR A 402 24.67 -3.62 -1.29
CA TYR A 402 25.67 -4.68 -1.16
C TYR A 402 25.23 -5.96 -1.90
N ASN A 403 23.94 -6.31 -1.81
CA ASN A 403 23.42 -7.48 -2.49
C ASN A 403 23.02 -7.17 -3.95
N THR A 404 23.80 -7.63 -4.92
CA THR A 404 23.45 -7.47 -6.35
C THR A 404 22.23 -8.30 -6.77
N SER A 405 21.84 -9.34 -6.01
CA SER A 405 20.60 -10.08 -6.20
C SER A 405 19.41 -9.38 -5.55
N GLN A 406 18.47 -8.95 -6.39
CA GLN A 406 17.34 -8.11 -6.02
C GLN A 406 16.02 -8.77 -6.43
N PHE A 407 14.90 -8.33 -5.86
CA PHE A 407 13.58 -8.72 -6.34
C PHE A 407 12.57 -7.58 -6.18
N TYR A 408 11.66 -7.46 -7.14
CA TYR A 408 10.47 -6.62 -6.99
C TYR A 408 9.24 -7.50 -6.87
N THR A 409 8.45 -7.28 -5.81
CA THR A 409 7.06 -7.76 -5.80
C THR A 409 6.23 -6.77 -6.58
N VAL A 410 5.67 -7.22 -7.70
CA VAL A 410 4.78 -6.46 -8.58
C VAL A 410 3.35 -6.98 -8.42
N TYR A 411 2.39 -6.05 -8.40
CA TYR A 411 0.95 -6.33 -8.30
C TYR A 411 0.23 -5.97 -9.61
N GLY A 412 -0.83 -6.70 -9.96
CA GLY A 412 -1.61 -6.46 -11.19
C GLY A 412 -2.70 -7.53 -11.44
N LYS A 413 -3.30 -7.56 -12.64
CA LYS A 413 -4.32 -8.57 -12.96
C LYS A 413 -3.67 -9.94 -13.24
N PRO A 414 -4.22 -11.07 -12.75
CA PRO A 414 -3.67 -12.39 -13.02
C PRO A 414 -3.52 -12.69 -14.52
N GLY A 415 -2.37 -13.19 -14.93
CA GLY A 415 -2.02 -13.48 -16.32
C GLY A 415 -1.28 -12.36 -17.06
N ASP A 416 -1.28 -11.12 -16.55
CA ASP A 416 -0.44 -10.04 -17.07
C ASP A 416 1.06 -10.37 -16.88
N GLN A 417 1.94 -9.73 -17.64
CA GLN A 417 3.39 -9.86 -17.47
C GLN A 417 3.97 -8.64 -16.75
N ALA A 418 4.52 -8.85 -15.54
CA ALA A 418 5.37 -7.87 -14.90
C ALA A 418 6.79 -7.99 -15.48
N CYS A 419 7.37 -6.87 -15.94
CA CYS A 419 8.73 -6.82 -16.44
C CYS A 419 9.53 -5.74 -15.71
N VAL A 420 10.71 -6.10 -15.24
CA VAL A 420 11.73 -5.23 -14.67
C VAL A 420 12.83 -5.03 -15.71
N TRP A 421 13.28 -3.81 -15.88
CA TRP A 421 14.47 -3.44 -16.65
C TRP A 421 15.55 -2.95 -15.71
N VAL A 422 16.77 -3.42 -15.92
CA VAL A 422 17.99 -2.99 -15.24
C VAL A 422 18.92 -2.41 -16.31
N ALA A 423 19.41 -1.21 -16.09
CA ALA A 423 20.44 -0.57 -16.91
C ALA A 423 21.65 -0.23 -16.04
N GLU A 424 22.82 -0.74 -16.41
CA GLU A 424 24.12 -0.25 -15.93
C GLU A 424 24.36 1.12 -16.59
N SER A 425 24.82 2.10 -15.82
CA SER A 425 25.06 3.45 -16.31
C SER A 425 26.33 4.04 -15.72
N GLY A 426 27.04 4.82 -16.52
CA GLY A 426 28.35 5.36 -16.17
C GLY A 426 28.64 6.71 -16.82
N PHE A 427 29.92 7.07 -16.85
CA PHE A 427 30.42 8.22 -17.59
C PHE A 427 31.21 7.76 -18.82
N TYR A 428 30.82 8.25 -19.99
CA TYR A 428 31.39 7.96 -21.31
C TYR A 428 32.90 8.20 -21.43
N ASP A 429 33.45 9.13 -20.63
CA ASP A 429 34.89 9.33 -20.49
C ASP A 429 35.26 9.61 -19.02
N GLY A 430 36.11 8.77 -18.45
CA GLY A 430 36.57 8.84 -17.06
C GLY A 430 37.44 10.05 -16.72
N THR A 431 37.51 11.06 -17.61
CA THR A 431 38.13 12.36 -17.35
C THR A 431 37.24 13.27 -16.49
N VAL A 432 35.92 13.05 -16.48
CA VAL A 432 34.99 13.71 -15.55
C VAL A 432 34.87 12.87 -14.29
N THR A 433 35.19 13.45 -13.13
CA THR A 433 34.91 12.80 -11.84
C THR A 433 33.42 12.87 -11.51
N PRO A 434 32.71 11.74 -11.38
CA PRO A 434 31.28 11.73 -11.05
C PRO A 434 30.99 12.40 -9.71
N ASN A 435 29.88 13.13 -9.61
CA ASN A 435 29.38 13.63 -8.33
C ASN A 435 28.19 12.78 -7.86
N GLY A 436 28.48 11.71 -7.10
CA GLY A 436 27.47 10.75 -6.65
C GLY A 436 26.89 9.95 -7.83
N PHE A 437 25.57 9.80 -7.86
CA PHE A 437 24.84 8.93 -8.79
C PHE A 437 24.53 9.56 -10.17
N GLU A 438 25.39 10.46 -10.63
CA GLU A 438 25.28 11.02 -11.97
C GLU A 438 25.80 10.01 -13.01
N ALA A 439 25.20 9.99 -14.19
CA ALA A 439 25.61 9.14 -15.32
C ALA A 439 25.18 9.82 -16.62
N ASN A 440 25.88 9.54 -17.71
CA ASN A 440 25.63 10.16 -19.02
C ASN A 440 25.58 9.15 -20.19
N ASP A 441 25.75 7.86 -19.88
CA ASP A 441 25.73 6.74 -20.84
C ASP A 441 25.11 5.49 -20.17
N VAL A 442 24.57 4.57 -20.98
CA VAL A 442 24.08 3.25 -20.53
C VAL A 442 24.93 2.16 -21.18
N THR A 443 25.69 1.45 -20.36
CA THR A 443 26.76 0.53 -20.79
C THR A 443 26.28 -0.89 -20.99
N ALA A 444 25.33 -1.34 -20.15
CA ALA A 444 24.73 -2.68 -20.21
C ALA A 444 23.26 -2.65 -19.79
N VAL A 445 22.48 -3.60 -20.29
CA VAL A 445 21.04 -3.70 -20.00
C VAL A 445 20.54 -5.14 -19.90
N ALA A 446 19.57 -5.38 -19.01
CA ALA A 446 18.92 -6.67 -18.82
C ALA A 446 17.41 -6.52 -18.52
N GLN A 447 16.63 -7.50 -18.96
CA GLN A 447 15.20 -7.59 -18.68
C GLN A 447 14.86 -8.89 -17.95
N TYR A 448 14.03 -8.77 -16.93
CA TYR A 448 13.51 -9.88 -16.13
C TYR A 448 11.99 -9.78 -16.12
N CYS A 449 11.27 -10.82 -16.51
CA CYS A 449 9.81 -10.80 -16.54
C CYS A 449 9.21 -12.02 -15.84
N GLY A 450 8.06 -11.82 -15.20
CA GLY A 450 7.26 -12.87 -14.55
C GLY A 450 5.77 -12.65 -14.79
N THR A 451 5.02 -13.76 -14.91
CA THR A 451 3.55 -13.71 -15.05
C THR A 451 2.90 -13.50 -13.69
N ILE A 452 1.95 -12.56 -13.60
CA ILE A 452 1.20 -12.28 -12.38
C ILE A 452 0.30 -13.47 -12.04
N ALA A 453 0.42 -13.99 -10.82
CA ALA A 453 -0.29 -15.17 -10.37
C ALA A 453 -1.75 -14.88 -9.97
N ALA A 454 -2.52 -15.93 -9.68
CA ALA A 454 -3.94 -15.84 -9.33
C ALA A 454 -4.25 -15.02 -8.06
N ASP A 455 -3.26 -14.78 -7.21
CA ASP A 455 -3.35 -13.91 -6.03
C ASP A 455 -3.01 -12.43 -6.32
N GLY A 456 -2.87 -12.06 -7.60
CA GLY A 456 -2.72 -10.67 -8.05
C GLY A 456 -1.30 -10.10 -7.91
N LYS A 457 -0.28 -10.96 -7.70
CA LYS A 457 1.12 -10.54 -7.58
C LYS A 457 2.11 -11.50 -8.23
N VAL A 458 3.35 -11.06 -8.39
CA VAL A 458 4.52 -11.85 -8.75
C VAL A 458 5.77 -11.23 -8.15
N SER A 459 6.69 -12.05 -7.66
CA SER A 459 8.04 -11.61 -7.31
C SER A 459 8.96 -11.86 -8.49
N VAL A 460 9.51 -10.79 -9.08
CA VAL A 460 10.45 -10.86 -10.20
C VAL A 460 11.86 -10.68 -9.63
N PRO A 461 12.68 -11.74 -9.54
CA PRO A 461 14.09 -11.61 -9.19
C PRO A 461 14.88 -11.05 -10.37
N PHE A 462 15.87 -10.22 -10.07
CA PHE A 462 16.81 -9.64 -11.04
C PHE A 462 18.19 -9.46 -10.40
N SER A 463 19.21 -9.26 -11.23
CA SER A 463 20.56 -8.94 -10.76
C SER A 463 20.95 -7.53 -11.20
N LEU A 464 21.63 -6.80 -10.31
CA LEU A 464 22.38 -5.61 -10.65
C LEU A 464 23.65 -6.01 -11.41
N PHE A 465 24.13 -5.13 -12.27
CA PHE A 465 25.43 -5.21 -12.93
C PHE A 465 26.55 -4.72 -12.01
N GLY A 466 27.77 -5.24 -12.23
CA GLY A 466 29.00 -4.69 -11.69
C GLY A 466 29.48 -5.26 -10.35
N ASP A 467 30.80 -5.17 -10.16
CA ASP A 467 31.51 -5.29 -8.87
C ASP A 467 31.90 -3.86 -8.42
N ASP A 468 31.85 -3.53 -7.11
CA ASP A 468 32.02 -2.19 -6.47
C ASP A 468 31.97 -0.92 -7.36
N GLY A 469 30.84 -0.21 -7.33
CA GLY A 469 30.74 1.19 -7.76
C GLY A 469 29.86 1.48 -8.97
N ASP A 470 29.32 0.47 -9.65
CA ASP A 470 28.50 0.66 -10.86
C ASP A 470 27.07 1.13 -10.55
N ILE A 471 26.64 2.18 -11.27
CA ILE A 471 25.33 2.82 -11.05
C ILE A 471 24.26 2.11 -11.88
N ASN A 472 23.49 1.28 -11.20
CA ASN A 472 22.35 0.57 -11.74
C ASN A 472 21.07 1.41 -11.66
N ARG A 473 20.31 1.39 -12.74
CA ARG A 473 19.05 2.13 -12.91
C ARG A 473 17.93 1.15 -13.23
N VAL A 474 16.96 1.07 -12.34
CA VAL A 474 15.93 0.02 -12.36
C VAL A 474 14.54 0.63 -12.42
N THR A 475 13.72 0.12 -13.34
CA THR A 475 12.30 0.48 -13.48
C THR A 475 11.48 -0.73 -13.93
N ALA A 476 10.17 -0.70 -13.75
CA ALA A 476 9.29 -1.81 -14.14
C ALA A 476 8.00 -1.32 -14.82
N VAL A 477 7.38 -2.23 -15.57
CA VAL A 477 6.04 -2.08 -16.17
C VAL A 477 5.25 -3.38 -16.06
N VAL A 478 3.93 -3.28 -16.13
CA VAL A 478 3.04 -4.42 -16.44
C VAL A 478 2.65 -4.35 -17.91
N LYS A 479 2.71 -5.47 -18.62
CA LYS A 479 2.33 -5.58 -20.04
C LYS A 479 1.12 -6.50 -20.20
N ARG A 480 0.15 -6.08 -21.01
CA ARG A 480 -1.05 -6.86 -21.40
C ARG A 480 -1.36 -6.60 -22.88
N SER A 481 -1.44 -7.67 -23.67
CA SER A 481 -1.89 -7.60 -25.08
C SER A 481 -1.18 -6.56 -25.97
N GLY A 482 0.09 -6.24 -25.69
CA GLY A 482 0.88 -5.23 -26.40
C GLY A 482 0.85 -3.83 -25.78
N LEU A 483 -0.11 -3.52 -24.93
CA LEU A 483 -0.09 -2.32 -24.08
C LEU A 483 0.84 -2.52 -22.87
N GLN A 484 1.30 -1.41 -22.31
CA GLN A 484 2.09 -1.37 -21.08
C GLN A 484 1.58 -0.29 -20.12
N SER A 485 1.74 -0.52 -18.83
CA SER A 485 1.52 0.49 -17.80
C SER A 485 2.50 1.66 -17.95
N GLU A 486 2.22 2.73 -17.22
CA GLU A 486 3.27 3.69 -16.82
C GLU A 486 4.47 2.95 -16.18
N THR A 487 5.66 3.54 -16.32
CA THR A 487 6.85 3.04 -15.62
C THR A 487 6.78 3.39 -14.14
N THR A 488 7.36 2.53 -13.30
CA THR A 488 7.57 2.83 -11.89
C THR A 488 8.51 4.02 -11.69
N PRO A 489 8.47 4.68 -10.53
CA PRO A 489 9.54 5.58 -10.11
C PRO A 489 10.91 4.91 -10.29
N LEU A 490 11.87 5.67 -10.84
CA LEU A 490 13.21 5.16 -11.12
C LEU A 490 13.94 4.87 -9.80
N GLN A 491 14.44 3.65 -9.68
CA GLN A 491 15.30 3.23 -8.57
C GLN A 491 16.76 3.29 -9.04
N VAL A 492 17.58 4.06 -8.34
CA VAL A 492 19.01 4.21 -8.63
C VAL A 492 19.79 3.55 -7.51
N MET A 493 20.58 2.55 -7.85
CA MET A 493 21.32 1.70 -6.92
C MET A 493 22.78 1.67 -7.35
N GLN A 494 23.72 1.93 -6.46
CA GLN A 494 25.14 1.71 -6.73
C GLN A 494 25.57 0.43 -6.03
N SER A 495 26.16 -0.53 -6.77
CA SER A 495 26.75 -1.73 -6.16
C SER A 495 27.89 -1.33 -5.23
N SER A 496 28.07 -2.02 -4.11
CA SER A 496 29.23 -1.79 -3.24
C SER A 496 29.71 -3.04 -2.53
N ASP A 497 31.02 -3.16 -2.38
CA ASP A 497 31.69 -4.21 -1.60
C ASP A 497 31.62 -3.98 -0.08
N ILE A 498 30.94 -2.92 0.37
CA ILE A 498 30.73 -2.60 1.80
C ILE A 498 29.22 -2.53 2.10
N PRO A 499 28.72 -3.24 3.12
CA PRO A 499 27.32 -3.15 3.54
C PRO A 499 26.89 -1.70 3.80
N ALA A 500 25.84 -1.25 3.09
CA ALA A 500 25.25 0.06 3.34
C ALA A 500 24.70 0.15 4.78
N GLN A 501 24.75 1.34 5.39
CA GLN A 501 24.23 1.53 6.75
C GLN A 501 22.77 1.07 6.85
N GLY A 502 22.52 0.07 7.70
CA GLY A 502 21.17 -0.51 7.88
C GLY A 502 20.87 -1.77 7.05
N GLN A 503 21.81 -2.32 6.27
CA GLN A 503 21.59 -3.63 5.61
C GLN A 503 22.00 -4.82 6.49
N SER A 504 21.28 -5.93 6.32
CA SER A 504 21.61 -7.22 6.96
C SER A 504 22.72 -7.94 6.19
N VAL A 505 23.64 -8.57 6.93
CA VAL A 505 24.75 -9.35 6.38
C VAL A 505 24.55 -10.81 6.79
N CYS A 506 24.10 -11.67 5.87
CA CYS A 506 24.02 -13.12 6.09
C CYS A 506 25.02 -13.85 5.19
N ILE A 507 25.86 -14.72 5.76
CA ILE A 507 26.88 -15.52 5.06
C ILE A 507 26.62 -17.01 5.29
N ASN A 508 26.60 -17.80 4.22
CA ASN A 508 26.65 -19.27 4.26
C ASN A 508 28.11 -19.71 4.44
N VAL A 509 28.51 -19.97 5.68
CA VAL A 509 29.91 -20.07 6.07
C VAL A 509 30.53 -21.36 5.51
N GLY A 510 31.55 -21.19 4.66
CA GLY A 510 32.22 -22.26 3.93
C GLY A 510 31.59 -22.67 2.60
N ALA A 511 30.55 -21.99 2.11
CA ALA A 511 30.09 -22.11 0.72
C ALA A 511 30.81 -21.08 -0.17
N MET A 512 31.40 -21.50 -1.30
CA MET A 512 32.28 -20.64 -2.11
C MET A 512 32.02 -20.77 -3.61
N ALA A 513 32.09 -19.65 -4.34
CA ALA A 513 31.91 -19.63 -5.79
C ALA A 513 32.94 -20.52 -6.52
N SER A 514 34.16 -20.61 -5.98
CA SER A 514 35.24 -21.48 -6.48
C SER A 514 34.93 -22.98 -6.38
N LEU A 515 33.94 -23.37 -5.57
CA LEU A 515 33.43 -24.74 -5.45
C LEU A 515 32.13 -24.98 -6.26
N GLY A 516 31.65 -23.96 -6.98
CA GLY A 516 30.42 -24.02 -7.77
C GLY A 516 29.14 -23.76 -6.97
N ASP A 517 29.25 -23.14 -5.79
CA ASP A 517 28.10 -22.74 -4.99
C ASP A 517 27.41 -21.48 -5.54
N THR A 518 26.16 -21.27 -5.12
CA THR A 518 25.35 -20.07 -5.39
C THR A 518 24.73 -19.54 -4.09
N PRO A 519 24.48 -18.22 -3.94
CA PRO A 519 23.76 -17.68 -2.79
C PRO A 519 22.40 -18.36 -2.55
N LEU A 520 21.97 -18.42 -1.29
CA LEU A 520 20.73 -19.11 -0.88
C LEU A 520 19.71 -18.14 -0.30
N LEU A 521 18.50 -18.10 -0.86
CA LEU A 521 17.38 -17.35 -0.26
C LEU A 521 16.66 -18.21 0.79
N VAL A 522 16.81 -17.86 2.07
CA VAL A 522 16.22 -18.58 3.20
C VAL A 522 15.40 -17.62 4.06
N ASN A 523 14.11 -17.88 4.23
CA ASN A 523 13.17 -17.04 5.00
C ASN A 523 13.14 -15.54 4.60
N GLY A 524 13.42 -15.23 3.32
CA GLY A 524 13.47 -13.86 2.81
C GLY A 524 14.80 -13.15 3.01
N MET A 525 15.81 -13.80 3.61
CA MET A 525 17.18 -13.33 3.70
C MET A 525 18.06 -14.09 2.70
N THR A 526 18.89 -13.38 1.94
CA THR A 526 19.90 -14.01 1.08
C THR A 526 21.14 -14.29 1.92
N PHE A 527 21.56 -15.55 1.96
CA PHE A 527 22.84 -15.97 2.51
C PHE A 527 23.86 -15.98 1.37
N GLU A 528 24.78 -15.02 1.42
CA GLU A 528 25.84 -14.90 0.44
C GLU A 528 26.90 -15.98 0.60
N LEU A 529 27.70 -16.12 -0.46
CA LEU A 529 28.86 -17.00 -0.43
C LEU A 529 29.95 -16.41 0.45
N ASP A 530 30.70 -17.30 1.08
CA ASP A 530 31.88 -17.00 1.86
C ASP A 530 33.05 -16.72 0.90
N ASP A 531 33.60 -15.52 1.00
CA ASP A 531 34.65 -14.97 0.14
C ASP A 531 36.05 -15.02 0.80
N ASP A 532 36.17 -15.67 1.96
CA ASP A 532 37.32 -15.66 2.87
C ASP A 532 37.67 -14.29 3.50
N SER A 533 36.86 -13.23 3.34
CA SER A 533 37.23 -11.86 3.81
C SER A 533 37.08 -11.63 5.32
N TYR A 534 36.24 -12.40 6.01
CA TYR A 534 35.70 -12.03 7.33
C TYR A 534 36.23 -12.81 8.54
N TRP A 535 37.20 -13.73 8.40
CA TRP A 535 37.55 -14.67 9.49
C TRP A 535 39.06 -14.88 9.71
N THR A 536 39.43 -15.44 10.87
CA THR A 536 40.79 -15.96 11.14
C THR A 536 40.77 -17.34 11.82
N ASN A 537 41.77 -18.18 11.52
CA ASN A 537 42.05 -19.51 12.11
C ASN A 537 40.98 -20.64 11.96
N GLY A 538 40.04 -20.55 11.02
CA GLY A 538 39.09 -21.63 10.67
C GLY A 538 39.41 -22.37 9.36
N ASP A 539 39.46 -23.70 9.38
CA ASP A 539 39.50 -24.53 8.18
C ASP A 539 38.08 -24.78 7.63
N LEU A 540 37.98 -25.12 6.34
CA LEU A 540 36.71 -25.43 5.66
C LEU A 540 36.25 -26.87 5.95
N GLY A 541 35.00 -27.03 6.37
CA GLY A 541 34.33 -28.32 6.52
C GLY A 541 33.21 -28.53 5.52
N HIS A 542 33.10 -29.77 5.04
CA HIS A 542 32.08 -30.19 4.08
C HIS A 542 31.46 -31.51 4.51
N ALA A 543 30.15 -31.54 4.75
CA ALA A 543 29.40 -32.72 5.14
C ALA A 543 29.07 -33.65 3.94
N SER A 544 30.06 -33.91 3.07
CA SER A 544 29.95 -34.68 1.81
C SER A 544 29.54 -36.15 1.97
N TYR A 545 29.38 -36.60 3.20
CA TYR A 545 29.02 -37.95 3.63
C TYR A 545 27.59 -38.06 4.16
N LEU A 546 26.85 -36.95 4.22
CA LEU A 546 25.39 -36.94 4.38
C LEU A 546 24.72 -37.27 3.04
N THR A 547 23.76 -38.20 3.03
CA THR A 547 23.13 -38.68 1.79
C THR A 547 21.62 -38.78 1.94
N GLY A 548 20.88 -38.10 1.07
CA GLY A 548 19.41 -38.05 1.06
C GLY A 548 18.90 -36.74 0.47
N PRO A 549 17.58 -36.61 0.23
CA PRO A 549 16.97 -35.34 -0.18
C PRO A 549 16.91 -34.33 0.98
N ASP A 550 16.63 -34.81 2.20
CA ASP A 550 16.48 -33.99 3.42
C ASP A 550 17.41 -34.54 4.54
N PRO A 551 18.75 -34.41 4.42
CA PRO A 551 19.70 -34.96 5.40
C PRO A 551 19.74 -34.25 6.76
N ILE A 552 19.20 -33.02 6.90
CA ILE A 552 19.21 -32.23 8.13
C ILE A 552 17.77 -32.01 8.61
N SER A 553 17.45 -32.52 9.80
CA SER A 553 16.14 -32.33 10.40
C SER A 553 15.95 -30.91 10.96
N ASN A 554 14.69 -30.50 11.16
CA ASN A 554 14.29 -29.17 11.67
C ASN A 554 14.61 -27.97 10.73
N THR A 555 14.81 -28.23 9.44
CA THR A 555 14.92 -27.20 8.38
C THR A 555 14.27 -27.71 7.09
N THR A 556 14.09 -26.80 6.12
CA THR A 556 13.82 -27.12 4.70
C THR A 556 14.90 -26.52 3.78
N ALA A 557 15.98 -26.01 4.39
CA ALA A 557 17.07 -25.31 3.75
C ALA A 557 18.40 -26.02 4.07
N ASP A 558 18.41 -27.35 3.91
CA ASP A 558 19.52 -28.24 4.26
C ASP A 558 20.86 -27.76 3.71
N GLN A 559 20.88 -27.20 2.48
CA GLN A 559 22.07 -26.67 1.83
C GLN A 559 22.80 -25.58 2.63
N LEU A 560 22.11 -24.87 3.54
CA LEU A 560 22.71 -23.89 4.46
C LEU A 560 23.50 -24.55 5.60
N TYR A 561 23.29 -25.85 5.86
CA TYR A 561 23.88 -26.59 6.98
C TYR A 561 24.85 -27.70 6.55
N LEU A 562 25.06 -27.91 5.24
CA LEU A 562 25.95 -28.95 4.70
C LEU A 562 27.44 -28.53 4.67
N LYS A 563 27.74 -27.26 4.94
CA LYS A 563 29.08 -26.68 4.92
C LYS A 563 29.29 -25.89 6.21
N ASP A 564 30.52 -25.87 6.69
CA ASP A 564 30.90 -25.13 7.89
C ASP A 564 32.33 -24.58 7.79
N ARG A 565 32.65 -23.69 8.72
CA ARG A 565 34.04 -23.46 9.16
C ARG A 565 34.22 -23.99 10.56
N HIS A 566 35.40 -24.55 10.80
CA HIS A 566 35.78 -25.09 12.10
C HIS A 566 37.27 -24.86 12.39
N GLY A 567 37.64 -24.53 13.62
CA GLY A 567 39.02 -24.14 13.91
C GLY A 567 39.34 -23.95 15.38
N PHE A 568 40.63 -23.93 15.71
CA PHE A 568 41.10 -23.55 17.05
C PHE A 568 41.09 -22.03 17.18
N ASP A 569 40.33 -21.53 18.15
CA ASP A 569 40.20 -20.10 18.45
C ASP A 569 39.89 -19.28 17.17
N MET A 570 38.84 -19.73 16.48
CA MET A 570 38.32 -19.16 15.25
C MET A 570 37.56 -17.87 15.54
N SER A 571 37.85 -16.80 14.82
CA SER A 571 37.17 -15.51 14.99
C SER A 571 36.62 -14.99 13.67
N PHE A 572 35.54 -14.22 13.74
CA PHE A 572 34.97 -13.45 12.63
C PHE A 572 34.96 -11.96 12.98
N ALA A 573 35.28 -11.11 12.02
CA ALA A 573 35.23 -9.66 12.13
C ALA A 573 34.53 -9.09 10.89
N TYR A 574 33.38 -8.45 11.12
CA TYR A 574 32.54 -7.86 10.07
C TYR A 574 32.66 -6.33 10.09
N PRO A 575 33.58 -5.74 9.30
CA PRO A 575 33.80 -4.30 9.25
C PRO A 575 32.72 -3.58 8.44
N GLY A 576 32.70 -2.24 8.53
CA GLY A 576 31.81 -1.39 7.73
C GLY A 576 30.39 -1.25 8.29
N LEU A 577 30.10 -1.87 9.43
CA LEU A 577 28.82 -1.75 10.12
C LEU A 577 28.66 -0.35 10.74
N ALA A 578 27.43 0.13 10.83
CA ALA A 578 27.14 1.37 11.55
C ALA A 578 27.28 1.14 13.07
N SER A 579 27.73 2.16 13.82
CA SER A 579 27.60 2.12 15.27
C SER A 579 26.12 2.03 15.64
N GLY A 580 25.69 0.94 16.27
CA GLY A 580 24.28 0.59 16.35
C GLY A 580 24.02 -0.72 17.07
N ILE A 581 22.75 -1.12 17.07
CA ILE A 581 22.29 -2.33 17.74
C ILE A 581 21.86 -3.35 16.70
N TYR A 582 22.34 -4.58 16.85
CA TYR A 582 22.16 -5.69 15.92
C TYR A 582 21.52 -6.90 16.60
N THR A 583 20.85 -7.73 15.81
CA THR A 583 20.57 -9.13 16.14
C THR A 583 21.56 -10.01 15.40
N VAL A 584 22.29 -10.86 16.13
CA VAL A 584 23.21 -11.84 15.56
C VAL A 584 22.58 -13.22 15.64
N GLN A 585 22.55 -13.93 14.53
CA GLN A 585 22.07 -15.31 14.42
C GLN A 585 23.22 -16.22 14.00
N LEU A 586 23.49 -17.25 14.81
CA LEU A 586 24.48 -18.27 14.54
C LEU A 586 23.76 -19.59 14.24
N TYR A 587 24.03 -20.16 13.08
CA TYR A 587 23.35 -21.34 12.56
C TYR A 587 24.23 -22.57 12.79
N PHE A 588 23.63 -23.60 13.40
CA PHE A 588 24.31 -24.80 13.85
C PHE A 588 23.61 -26.08 13.39
N ALA A 589 24.41 -27.08 13.02
CA ALA A 589 24.02 -28.49 13.01
C ALA A 589 25.26 -29.34 13.34
N GLU A 590 25.14 -30.35 14.20
CA GLU A 590 26.24 -31.32 14.39
C GLU A 590 26.18 -32.34 13.24
N THR A 591 27.00 -32.09 12.23
CA THR A 591 27.06 -32.87 10.99
C THR A 591 28.05 -34.04 11.08
N TYR A 592 29.00 -34.04 12.01
CA TYR A 592 30.13 -34.98 12.04
C TYR A 592 29.98 -36.04 13.14
N HIS A 593 29.72 -35.67 14.38
CA HIS A 593 29.63 -36.58 15.51
C HIS A 593 28.29 -37.31 15.58
N GLY A 594 28.33 -38.62 15.80
CA GLY A 594 27.15 -39.50 15.79
C GLY A 594 26.57 -39.74 14.39
N VAL A 595 27.21 -39.22 13.34
CA VAL A 595 26.80 -39.39 11.94
C VAL A 595 27.55 -40.54 11.28
N ALA A 596 26.82 -41.41 10.58
CA ALA A 596 27.34 -42.68 10.04
C ALA A 596 28.54 -42.52 9.09
N GLY A 597 28.61 -41.39 8.36
CA GLY A 597 29.71 -41.08 7.44
C GLY A 597 30.80 -40.15 8.01
N GLY A 598 30.60 -39.62 9.21
CA GLY A 598 31.54 -38.76 9.93
C GLY A 598 32.29 -39.55 11.01
N ASN A 599 32.02 -39.22 12.27
CA ASN A 599 32.46 -39.98 13.45
C ASN A 599 31.24 -40.60 14.18
N PRO A 600 30.84 -41.84 13.86
CA PRO A 600 29.65 -42.49 14.44
C PRO A 600 29.77 -42.80 15.94
N ALA A 601 30.99 -42.76 16.50
CA ALA A 601 31.25 -42.98 17.92
C ALA A 601 31.28 -41.68 18.73
N GLY A 602 31.18 -40.51 18.07
CA GLY A 602 31.01 -39.21 18.71
C GLY A 602 29.60 -39.01 19.26
N GLY A 603 29.49 -38.04 20.16
CA GLY A 603 28.24 -37.63 20.80
C GLY A 603 28.49 -36.53 21.85
N VAL A 604 27.68 -36.50 22.91
CA VAL A 604 27.82 -35.55 24.03
C VAL A 604 29.27 -35.45 24.51
N GLY A 605 29.76 -34.22 24.59
CA GLY A 605 31.11 -33.84 24.97
C GLY A 605 32.15 -33.89 23.86
N SER A 606 31.77 -34.20 22.61
CA SER A 606 32.73 -34.29 21.49
C SER A 606 33.15 -32.93 20.94
N ARG A 607 32.18 -32.02 20.79
CA ARG A 607 32.38 -30.64 20.33
C ARG A 607 31.80 -29.68 21.37
N ILE A 608 32.66 -29.06 22.15
CA ILE A 608 32.29 -28.07 23.17
C ILE A 608 32.98 -26.75 22.82
N MET A 609 32.21 -25.66 22.76
CA MET A 609 32.71 -24.32 22.44
C MET A 609 32.21 -23.25 23.41
N ASP A 610 33.03 -22.22 23.63
CA ASP A 610 32.58 -20.94 24.20
C ASP A 610 32.47 -19.95 23.03
N ILE A 611 31.40 -19.15 23.03
CA ILE A 611 31.13 -18.13 22.00
C ILE A 611 31.09 -16.77 22.67
N ALA A 612 31.87 -15.82 22.16
CA ALA A 612 31.80 -14.42 22.53
C ALA A 612 31.38 -13.55 21.34
N ILE A 613 30.63 -12.49 21.63
CA ILE A 613 30.26 -11.45 20.65
C ILE A 613 30.62 -10.10 21.27
N GLU A 614 31.32 -9.24 20.52
CA GLU A 614 31.85 -7.96 21.01
C GLU A 614 32.66 -8.13 22.32
N GLY A 615 33.46 -9.20 22.39
CA GLY A 615 34.26 -9.56 23.57
C GLY A 615 33.47 -10.09 24.78
N ASN A 616 32.13 -10.18 24.71
CA ASN A 616 31.29 -10.70 25.78
C ASN A 616 30.92 -12.16 25.51
N THR A 617 31.26 -13.08 26.41
CA THR A 617 30.84 -14.49 26.31
C THR A 617 29.32 -14.61 26.37
N VAL A 618 28.68 -14.96 25.25
CA VAL A 618 27.22 -15.12 25.11
C VAL A 618 26.76 -16.56 25.31
N LEU A 619 27.61 -17.54 25.00
CA LEU A 619 27.41 -18.95 25.32
C LEU A 619 28.69 -19.56 25.87
N SER A 620 28.56 -20.44 26.87
CA SER A 620 29.69 -21.11 27.51
C SER A 620 29.44 -22.62 27.64
N ASN A 621 30.43 -23.43 27.30
CA ASN A 621 30.37 -24.89 27.20
C ASN A 621 29.19 -25.36 26.33
N PHE A 622 28.97 -24.67 25.21
CA PHE A 622 27.94 -24.99 24.24
C PHE A 622 28.29 -26.28 23.50
N ASP A 623 27.40 -27.27 23.62
CA ASP A 623 27.49 -28.58 22.97
C ASP A 623 26.23 -28.76 22.11
N ILE A 624 26.42 -28.74 20.79
CA ILE A 624 25.33 -28.86 19.80
C ILE A 624 24.67 -30.25 19.92
N TYR A 625 25.47 -31.29 20.18
CA TYR A 625 24.99 -32.67 20.23
C TYR A 625 24.15 -32.94 21.48
N ASP A 626 24.55 -32.42 22.65
CA ASP A 626 23.79 -32.59 23.89
C ASP A 626 22.40 -31.91 23.84
N LEU A 627 22.32 -30.77 23.15
CA LEU A 627 21.09 -29.99 23.03
C LEU A 627 20.16 -30.48 21.89
N TYR A 628 20.72 -30.86 20.74
CA TYR A 628 19.95 -31.08 19.50
C TYR A 628 20.19 -32.44 18.83
N GLY A 629 21.22 -33.18 19.27
CA GLY A 629 21.66 -34.42 18.63
C GLY A 629 22.33 -34.20 17.26
N PRO A 630 22.65 -35.29 16.54
CA PRO A 630 23.24 -35.21 15.21
C PRO A 630 22.20 -34.78 14.17
N THR A 631 22.63 -34.12 13.10
CA THR A 631 21.79 -33.81 11.91
C THR A 631 20.49 -33.06 12.24
N THR A 632 20.54 -32.14 13.20
CA THR A 632 19.41 -31.29 13.59
C THR A 632 19.81 -29.83 13.48
N ALA A 633 19.10 -29.07 12.65
CA ALA A 633 19.31 -27.64 12.48
C ALA A 633 18.83 -26.85 13.71
N ASN A 634 19.65 -25.90 14.14
CA ASN A 634 19.37 -24.95 15.20
C ASN A 634 19.92 -23.55 14.88
N ILE A 635 19.31 -22.52 15.46
CA ILE A 635 19.77 -21.13 15.37
C ILE A 635 19.87 -20.58 16.79
N GLN A 636 21.05 -20.08 17.18
CA GLN A 636 21.23 -19.28 18.38
C GLN A 636 21.08 -17.81 18.01
N THR A 637 20.12 -17.11 18.63
CA THR A 637 19.81 -15.71 18.33
C THR A 637 20.18 -14.82 19.52
N PHE A 638 21.05 -13.84 19.27
CA PHE A 638 21.51 -12.85 20.22
C PHE A 638 20.99 -11.47 19.78
N SER A 639 19.85 -11.06 20.33
CA SER A 639 19.33 -9.71 20.13
C SER A 639 20.08 -8.70 20.99
N ALA A 640 20.13 -7.46 20.52
CA ALA A 640 20.74 -6.32 21.20
C ALA A 640 22.28 -6.32 21.35
N VAL A 641 22.99 -6.85 20.34
CA VAL A 641 24.46 -6.71 20.23
C VAL A 641 24.81 -5.27 19.83
N SER A 642 25.60 -4.58 20.65
CA SER A 642 25.98 -3.18 20.44
C SER A 642 27.34 -3.06 19.76
N VAL A 643 27.36 -2.73 18.47
CA VAL A 643 28.58 -2.40 17.71
C VAL A 643 28.90 -0.93 17.91
N THR A 644 30.14 -0.59 18.27
CA THR A 644 30.52 0.81 18.57
C THR A 644 31.66 1.36 17.73
N ASP A 645 32.61 0.52 17.31
CA ASP A 645 33.76 0.87 16.48
C ASP A 645 33.55 0.64 14.97
N GLY A 646 32.37 0.11 14.60
CA GLY A 646 31.99 -0.20 13.22
C GLY A 646 32.42 -1.58 12.74
N THR A 647 32.87 -2.47 13.63
CA THR A 647 33.18 -3.87 13.35
C THR A 647 32.45 -4.77 14.33
N LEU A 648 31.70 -5.77 13.87
CA LEU A 648 31.13 -6.79 14.76
C LEU A 648 32.06 -7.99 14.84
N ASN A 649 32.48 -8.32 16.06
CA ASN A 649 33.45 -9.37 16.36
C ASN A 649 32.76 -10.58 16.99
N ILE A 650 33.06 -11.79 16.51
CA ILE A 650 32.52 -13.05 17.02
C ILE A 650 33.67 -14.05 17.21
N ASP A 651 33.91 -14.47 18.45
CA ASP A 651 34.99 -15.41 18.81
C ASP A 651 34.42 -16.77 19.20
N PHE A 652 34.95 -17.84 18.60
CA PHE A 652 34.66 -19.23 18.92
C PHE A 652 35.91 -19.90 19.50
N THR A 653 35.90 -20.14 20.81
CA THR A 653 37.04 -20.74 21.51
C THR A 653 36.73 -22.13 22.03
N LYS A 654 37.77 -22.93 22.26
CA LYS A 654 37.64 -24.34 22.69
C LYS A 654 37.95 -24.51 24.19
N PRO A 655 36.95 -24.53 25.09
CA PRO A 655 37.19 -24.75 26.51
C PRO A 655 37.56 -26.22 26.83
N SER A 656 37.01 -27.18 26.09
CA SER A 656 37.23 -28.62 26.31
C SER A 656 36.80 -29.47 25.10
N GLY A 657 36.67 -30.79 25.27
CA GLY A 657 36.28 -31.73 24.20
C GLY A 657 37.44 -32.15 23.25
N PRO A 658 37.29 -33.27 22.53
CA PRO A 658 38.26 -33.72 21.53
C PRO A 658 38.26 -32.84 20.26
N ASP A 659 37.11 -32.35 19.78
CA ASP A 659 36.99 -31.62 18.50
C ASP A 659 36.94 -30.08 18.67
N VAL A 660 37.06 -29.32 17.58
CA VAL A 660 37.09 -27.84 17.56
C VAL A 660 35.70 -27.21 17.40
N PRO A 661 35.49 -25.93 17.77
CA PRO A 661 34.28 -25.19 17.41
C PRO A 661 33.94 -25.25 15.91
N ALA A 662 32.66 -25.15 15.56
CA ALA A 662 32.19 -25.07 14.17
C ALA A 662 30.91 -24.21 14.07
N VAL A 663 30.69 -23.58 12.92
CA VAL A 663 29.47 -22.82 12.57
C VAL A 663 29.15 -22.98 11.09
N GLN A 664 27.86 -23.14 10.75
CA GLN A 664 27.38 -23.36 9.38
C GLN A 664 27.00 -22.05 8.67
N ALA A 665 26.39 -21.10 9.38
CA ALA A 665 26.08 -19.78 8.83
C ALA A 665 26.00 -18.71 9.91
N ILE A 666 26.20 -17.46 9.53
CA ILE A 666 26.12 -16.28 10.42
C ILE A 666 25.23 -15.26 9.73
N CYS A 667 24.29 -14.66 10.46
CA CYS A 667 23.60 -13.46 10.00
C CYS A 667 23.58 -12.34 11.04
N ILE A 668 23.87 -11.12 10.59
CA ILE A 668 23.92 -9.89 11.36
C ILE A 668 22.84 -8.97 10.81
N ILE A 669 21.81 -8.70 11.62
CA ILE A 669 20.60 -7.98 11.22
C ILE A 669 20.55 -6.67 12.03
N PRO A 670 20.69 -5.48 11.40
CA PRO A 670 20.53 -4.21 12.09
C PRO A 670 19.11 -4.06 12.63
N ILE A 671 18.98 -3.45 13.81
CA ILE A 671 17.69 -3.13 14.41
C ILE A 671 17.34 -1.69 14.02
N ASP A 672 16.76 -1.53 12.83
CA ASP A 672 16.38 -0.24 12.22
C ASP A 672 15.30 0.49 13.01
N ASN A 673 15.77 1.28 13.99
CA ASN A 673 15.04 1.70 15.18
C ASN A 673 14.62 0.50 16.03
N PRO A 674 14.89 0.50 17.35
CA PRO A 674 14.13 -0.35 18.25
C PRO A 674 12.69 0.15 18.28
N THR A 675 11.86 -0.36 17.36
CA THR A 675 10.50 -0.72 17.71
C THR A 675 10.63 -1.77 18.80
N VAL A 676 10.75 -1.27 20.04
CA VAL A 676 10.83 -2.07 21.25
C VAL A 676 9.70 -3.08 21.15
N PHE A 677 10.03 -4.36 20.93
CA PHE A 677 9.01 -5.38 20.99
C PHE A 677 8.56 -5.34 22.45
N PRO A 678 7.33 -4.87 22.72
CA PRO A 678 6.94 -4.60 24.09
C PRO A 678 7.03 -5.91 24.86
N VAL A 679 7.28 -5.81 26.16
CA VAL A 679 7.01 -6.90 27.09
C VAL A 679 5.68 -7.54 26.69
N GLU A 680 5.68 -8.84 26.38
CA GLU A 680 4.48 -9.51 25.89
C GLU A 680 3.47 -9.61 27.03
N LEU A 681 2.64 -8.58 27.16
CA LEU A 681 1.76 -8.39 28.29
C LEU A 681 0.55 -9.33 28.15
N LEU A 682 0.54 -10.39 28.95
CA LEU A 682 -0.53 -11.39 28.97
C LEU A 682 -1.88 -10.84 29.45
N GLY A 683 -1.86 -9.69 30.12
CA GLY A 683 -3.04 -8.94 30.52
C GLY A 683 -2.76 -7.90 31.61
N PHE A 684 -3.64 -6.91 31.73
CA PHE A 684 -3.63 -5.90 32.80
C PHE A 684 -5.06 -5.62 33.27
N GLU A 685 -5.29 -5.74 34.57
CA GLU A 685 -6.61 -5.66 35.21
C GLU A 685 -6.62 -4.69 36.41
N ALA A 686 -7.77 -4.06 36.64
CA ALA A 686 -8.02 -3.19 37.79
C ALA A 686 -9.25 -3.66 38.60
N ILE A 687 -9.02 -4.03 39.85
CA ILE A 687 -10.00 -4.72 40.72
C ILE A 687 -10.35 -3.80 41.91
N PRO A 688 -11.62 -3.39 42.08
CA PRO A 688 -12.01 -2.53 43.19
C PRO A 688 -12.21 -3.34 44.49
N HIS A 689 -11.64 -2.84 45.57
CA HIS A 689 -11.87 -3.29 46.96
C HIS A 689 -12.55 -2.18 47.77
N ALA A 690 -12.90 -2.41 49.03
CA ALA A 690 -13.70 -1.44 49.83
C ALA A 690 -13.07 -0.03 49.97
N TYR A 691 -11.74 0.09 49.94
CA TYR A 691 -11.01 1.36 50.14
C TYR A 691 -9.81 1.55 49.18
N SER A 692 -9.66 0.70 48.16
CA SER A 692 -8.49 0.68 47.28
C SER A 692 -8.78 -0.01 45.94
N VAL A 693 -8.02 0.31 44.90
CA VAL A 693 -7.99 -0.49 43.65
C VAL A 693 -6.71 -1.32 43.62
N GLU A 694 -6.84 -2.62 43.41
CA GLU A 694 -5.72 -3.53 43.18
C GLU A 694 -5.51 -3.70 41.68
N LEU A 695 -4.26 -3.54 41.23
CA LEU A 695 -3.87 -3.66 39.83
C LEU A 695 -2.99 -4.90 39.66
N LYS A 696 -3.24 -5.70 38.62
CA LYS A 696 -2.51 -6.95 38.34
C LYS A 696 -2.13 -7.02 36.87
N TRP A 697 -0.94 -7.51 36.58
CA TRP A 697 -0.51 -7.87 35.24
C TRP A 697 0.45 -9.05 35.25
N ALA A 698 0.58 -9.69 34.09
CA ALA A 698 1.57 -10.71 33.84
C ALA A 698 2.23 -10.47 32.49
N THR A 699 3.47 -10.92 32.38
CA THR A 699 4.34 -10.79 31.19
C THR A 699 4.68 -12.20 30.73
N ALA A 700 4.78 -12.46 29.41
CA ALA A 700 5.23 -13.76 28.90
C ALA A 700 6.76 -13.80 28.82
N SER A 701 7.33 -12.69 28.34
CA SER A 701 8.75 -12.38 28.27
C SER A 701 8.97 -10.89 28.53
N GLU A 702 10.19 -10.54 28.94
CA GLU A 702 10.66 -9.17 29.14
C GLU A 702 12.02 -9.00 28.48
N ILE A 703 12.28 -7.84 27.89
CA ILE A 703 13.57 -7.47 27.30
C ILE A 703 13.88 -6.06 27.80
N ASN A 704 15.04 -5.87 28.43
CA ASN A 704 15.54 -4.58 28.94
C ASN A 704 14.59 -3.79 29.89
N ASN A 705 13.52 -4.41 30.39
CA ASN A 705 12.50 -3.78 31.22
C ASN A 705 13.06 -3.39 32.60
N HIS A 706 13.27 -2.10 32.80
CA HIS A 706 13.79 -1.55 34.05
C HIS A 706 12.65 -1.41 35.07
N PHE A 707 11.49 -0.85 34.68
CA PHE A 707 10.34 -0.69 35.57
C PHE A 707 9.02 -0.40 34.86
N PHE A 708 7.92 -0.80 35.51
CA PHE A 708 6.58 -0.33 35.20
C PHE A 708 6.23 0.89 36.06
N THR A 709 5.86 2.00 35.43
CA THR A 709 5.13 3.08 36.10
C THR A 709 3.63 2.80 36.00
N VAL A 710 2.93 2.84 37.13
CA VAL A 710 1.48 2.76 37.18
C VAL A 710 0.92 4.16 37.06
N GLU A 711 0.01 4.37 36.11
CA GLU A 711 -0.65 5.66 35.88
C GLU A 711 -2.18 5.56 36.01
N LYS A 712 -2.81 6.63 36.49
CA LYS A 712 -4.26 6.76 36.72
C LYS A 712 -4.81 8.00 36.02
N SER A 713 -6.06 7.95 35.57
CA SER A 713 -6.77 9.07 34.95
C SER A 713 -8.24 9.10 35.37
N ALA A 714 -8.81 10.30 35.45
CA ALA A 714 -10.25 10.54 35.68
C ALA A 714 -11.06 10.57 34.38
N ASP A 715 -10.44 10.91 33.25
CA ASP A 715 -11.09 11.17 31.97
C ASP A 715 -10.60 10.25 30.82
N GLY A 716 -9.63 9.38 31.11
CA GLY A 716 -8.98 8.50 30.14
C GLY A 716 -8.03 9.22 29.20
N ARG A 717 -7.68 10.49 29.46
CA ARG A 717 -6.83 11.33 28.60
C ARG A 717 -5.61 11.86 29.34
N ILE A 718 -5.83 12.45 30.52
CA ILE A 718 -4.76 12.99 31.36
C ILE A 718 -4.42 11.97 32.43
N PHE A 719 -3.23 11.38 32.33
CA PHE A 719 -2.74 10.34 33.23
C PHE A 719 -1.70 10.91 34.20
N GLU A 720 -1.85 10.62 35.50
CA GLU A 720 -0.89 10.91 36.57
C GLU A 720 -0.22 9.62 37.06
N SER A 721 1.06 9.68 37.44
CA SER A 721 1.75 8.53 38.04
C SER A 721 1.28 8.32 39.48
N VAL A 722 0.87 7.09 39.81
CA VAL A 722 0.46 6.68 41.16
C VAL A 722 1.46 5.73 41.84
N GLY A 723 2.42 5.19 41.09
CA GLY A 723 3.49 4.33 41.63
C GLY A 723 4.43 3.75 40.58
N ARG A 724 5.46 3.04 41.05
CA ARG A 724 6.45 2.31 40.25
C ARG A 724 6.65 0.90 40.81
N VAL A 725 6.88 -0.07 39.94
CA VAL A 725 7.24 -1.45 40.26
C VAL A 725 8.41 -1.85 39.35
N GLU A 726 9.51 -2.37 39.92
CA GLU A 726 10.69 -2.80 39.14
C GLU A 726 10.36 -3.97 38.21
N GLY A 727 10.95 -3.96 37.02
CA GLY A 727 10.88 -5.05 36.03
C GLY A 727 11.86 -6.18 36.33
N ALA A 728 11.81 -7.25 35.53
CA ALA A 728 12.77 -8.36 35.62
C ALA A 728 14.04 -8.14 34.77
N GLY A 729 14.17 -7.00 34.09
CA GLY A 729 15.21 -6.76 33.08
C GLY A 729 14.91 -7.54 31.80
N THR A 730 15.71 -8.59 31.56
CA THR A 730 15.50 -9.49 30.43
C THR A 730 15.17 -10.89 30.95
N SER A 731 14.01 -11.43 30.56
CA SER A 731 13.54 -12.74 30.99
C SER A 731 12.65 -13.41 29.95
N ASN A 732 12.97 -14.67 29.61
CA ASN A 732 12.15 -15.49 28.72
C ASN A 732 11.20 -16.40 29.53
N ARG A 733 10.77 -15.95 30.71
CA ARG A 733 9.86 -16.66 31.63
C ARG A 733 8.79 -15.69 32.09
N ARG A 734 7.57 -16.23 32.26
CA ARG A 734 6.44 -15.46 32.79
C ARG A 734 6.75 -14.83 34.15
N MET A 735 6.48 -13.54 34.28
CA MET A 735 6.47 -12.83 35.56
C MET A 735 5.04 -12.34 35.88
N ASP A 736 4.73 -12.25 37.17
CA ASP A 736 3.41 -11.86 37.69
C ASP A 736 3.57 -10.71 38.71
N TYR A 737 2.89 -9.59 38.46
CA TYR A 737 3.05 -8.33 39.18
C TYR A 737 1.74 -7.85 39.83
N ARG A 738 1.88 -7.01 40.86
CA ARG A 738 0.75 -6.37 41.54
C ARG A 738 1.09 -4.98 42.08
N PHE A 739 0.12 -4.08 42.05
CA PHE A 739 0.16 -2.77 42.71
C PHE A 739 -1.18 -2.49 43.42
N THR A 740 -1.21 -1.55 44.37
CA THR A 740 -2.45 -1.17 45.08
C THR A 740 -2.54 0.34 45.22
N ASP A 741 -3.48 0.95 44.50
CA ASP A 741 -3.86 2.34 44.71
C ASP A 741 -4.76 2.44 45.95
N ARG A 742 -4.23 3.08 47.01
CA ARG A 742 -4.95 3.33 48.27
C ARG A 742 -5.73 4.64 48.28
N ASN A 743 -5.71 5.40 47.17
CA ASN A 743 -6.42 6.66 47.02
C ASN A 743 -7.15 6.72 45.66
N PRO A 744 -8.01 5.73 45.36
CA PRO A 744 -8.74 5.66 44.08
C PRO A 744 -9.72 6.82 43.95
N LEU A 745 -9.97 7.26 42.72
CA LEU A 745 -10.96 8.30 42.44
C LEU A 745 -12.37 7.72 42.61
N GLN A 746 -13.32 8.52 43.10
CA GLN A 746 -14.72 8.12 43.22
C GLN A 746 -15.38 8.05 41.85
N GLY A 747 -16.10 6.96 41.56
CA GLY A 747 -16.66 6.70 40.24
C GLY A 747 -15.66 6.02 39.31
N VAL A 748 -15.75 6.29 38.01
CA VAL A 748 -14.89 5.65 37.00
C VAL A 748 -13.46 6.19 37.08
N SER A 749 -12.51 5.27 37.20
CA SER A 749 -11.07 5.51 37.08
C SER A 749 -10.51 4.68 35.92
N TYR A 750 -9.57 5.26 35.19
CA TYR A 750 -8.83 4.62 34.12
C TYR A 750 -7.39 4.40 34.59
N TYR A 751 -6.84 3.20 34.45
CA TYR A 751 -5.45 2.90 34.78
C TYR A 751 -4.70 2.39 33.54
N ARG A 752 -3.40 2.63 33.48
CA ARG A 752 -2.50 2.00 32.51
C ARG A 752 -1.13 1.77 33.13
N LEU A 753 -0.34 0.89 32.54
CA LEU A 753 1.08 0.75 32.80
C LEU A 753 1.84 1.54 31.74
N LYS A 754 2.94 2.15 32.16
CA LYS A 754 4.01 2.65 31.32
C LYS A 754 5.27 1.86 31.64
N GLN A 755 5.57 0.84 30.84
CA GLN A 755 6.85 0.12 30.91
C GLN A 755 7.95 1.10 30.52
N THR A 756 9.08 1.11 31.23
CA THR A 756 10.25 1.92 30.92
C THR A 756 11.49 1.03 30.99
N ASP A 757 12.33 1.10 29.97
CA ASP A 757 13.49 0.23 29.81
C ASP A 757 14.77 0.89 30.35
N PHE A 758 15.88 0.15 30.40
CA PHE A 758 17.15 0.67 30.95
C PHE A 758 17.74 1.86 30.19
N ASP A 759 17.41 2.00 28.91
CA ASP A 759 17.77 3.16 28.07
C ASP A 759 16.85 4.39 28.27
N GLY A 760 15.76 4.23 29.01
CA GLY A 760 14.75 5.28 29.25
C GLY A 760 13.65 5.36 28.19
N SER A 761 13.65 4.49 27.18
CA SER A 761 12.52 4.30 26.27
C SER A 761 11.31 3.74 27.03
N PHE A 762 10.09 3.89 26.48
CA PHE A 762 8.88 3.44 27.16
C PHE A 762 7.75 3.04 26.22
N SER A 763 6.90 2.13 26.68
CA SER A 763 5.65 1.69 26.03
C SER A 763 4.48 1.75 27.01
N TYR A 764 3.24 1.74 26.52
CA TYR A 764 2.04 1.73 27.36
C TYR A 764 1.23 0.44 27.18
N SER A 765 0.63 -0.06 28.27
CA SER A 765 -0.37 -1.13 28.20
C SER A 765 -1.71 -0.65 27.62
N ASN A 766 -2.62 -1.60 27.39
CA ASN A 766 -4.05 -1.30 27.34
C ASN A 766 -4.52 -0.61 28.63
N VAL A 767 -5.63 0.14 28.53
CA VAL A 767 -6.23 0.85 29.67
C VAL A 767 -7.22 -0.06 30.40
N ALA A 768 -6.99 -0.30 31.69
CA ALA A 768 -7.93 -0.99 32.57
C ALA A 768 -8.91 0.03 33.19
N VAL A 769 -10.21 -0.27 33.13
CA VAL A 769 -11.27 0.63 33.62
C VAL A 769 -11.94 0.03 34.85
N VAL A 770 -12.10 0.81 35.91
CA VAL A 770 -12.76 0.38 37.14
C VAL A 770 -13.71 1.47 37.66
N ASN A 771 -14.89 1.07 38.14
CA ASN A 771 -15.83 1.98 38.80
C ASN A 771 -15.77 1.77 40.31
N PHE A 772 -15.21 2.74 41.03
CA PHE A 772 -14.99 2.69 42.47
C PHE A 772 -16.17 3.33 43.22
N GLY A 773 -16.97 2.48 43.87
CA GLY A 773 -18.17 2.88 44.60
C GLY A 773 -17.90 3.40 46.02
N LYS A 774 -18.57 4.49 46.40
CA LYS A 774 -18.38 5.17 47.69
C LYS A 774 -18.82 4.33 48.89
N GLY A 775 -17.90 4.02 49.80
CA GLY A 775 -18.23 3.65 51.17
C GLY A 775 -18.89 4.83 51.90
N LEU A 776 -20.08 4.64 52.46
CA LEU A 776 -20.87 5.73 53.06
C LEU A 776 -20.39 6.06 54.49
N SER A 777 -19.56 7.09 54.61
CA SER A 777 -19.26 7.77 55.89
C SER A 777 -20.56 8.23 56.58
N SER A 778 -20.69 8.04 57.89
CA SER A 778 -21.87 8.47 58.65
C SER A 778 -21.51 9.01 60.05
N LEU A 779 -22.35 9.94 60.52
CA LEU A 779 -22.28 10.59 61.82
C LEU A 779 -23.61 10.32 62.54
N THR A 780 -23.55 9.74 63.74
CA THR A 780 -24.72 9.63 64.62
C THR A 780 -24.43 10.16 66.02
N VAL A 781 -25.44 10.77 66.66
CA VAL A 781 -25.32 11.46 67.94
C VAL A 781 -26.49 11.11 68.85
N PHE A 782 -26.20 10.64 70.06
CA PHE A 782 -27.20 10.20 71.03
C PHE A 782 -26.75 10.43 72.49
N PRO A 783 -27.68 10.58 73.47
CA PRO A 783 -29.13 10.70 73.28
C PRO A 783 -29.49 12.01 72.58
N ASN A 784 -30.57 11.99 71.82
CA ASN A 784 -31.12 13.16 71.13
C ASN A 784 -32.66 13.03 71.14
N PRO A 785 -33.40 13.83 71.94
CA PRO A 785 -32.91 14.94 72.79
C PRO A 785 -31.95 14.52 73.92
N SER A 786 -31.10 15.44 74.36
CA SER A 786 -30.18 15.29 75.49
C SER A 786 -30.56 16.24 76.64
N ASN A 787 -30.20 15.86 77.87
CA ASN A 787 -30.40 16.65 79.09
C ASN A 787 -29.29 17.68 79.36
N GLY A 788 -28.46 18.00 78.35
CA GLY A 788 -27.37 18.96 78.45
C GLY A 788 -26.16 18.51 79.28
N GLN A 789 -26.15 17.32 79.88
CA GLN A 789 -24.98 16.83 80.62
C GLN A 789 -23.89 16.26 79.70
N GLY A 790 -24.28 15.61 78.61
CA GLY A 790 -23.36 15.15 77.57
C GLY A 790 -24.05 14.35 76.47
N ILE A 791 -23.30 14.07 75.40
CA ILE A 791 -23.71 13.29 74.22
C ILE A 791 -22.58 12.34 73.79
N THR A 792 -22.94 11.22 73.18
CA THR A 792 -22.04 10.34 72.45
C THR A 792 -22.15 10.65 70.96
N VAL A 793 -21.01 10.68 70.28
CA VAL A 793 -20.86 10.87 68.84
C VAL A 793 -20.19 9.63 68.27
N GLU A 794 -20.86 8.97 67.33
CA GLU A 794 -20.33 7.82 66.59
C GLU A 794 -20.06 8.19 65.14
N LEU A 795 -18.84 7.87 64.71
CA LEU A 795 -18.33 8.00 63.36
C LEU A 795 -18.19 6.59 62.80
N VAL A 796 -18.78 6.32 61.64
CA VAL A 796 -18.72 4.99 60.99
C VAL A 796 -18.41 5.15 59.51
N GLY A 797 -17.52 4.32 58.97
CA GLY A 797 -17.20 4.29 57.54
C GLY A 797 -16.26 5.37 57.03
N TYR A 798 -15.52 6.06 57.92
CA TYR A 798 -14.42 6.94 57.52
C TYR A 798 -13.17 6.13 57.17
N ALA A 799 -12.14 6.75 56.58
CA ALA A 799 -10.87 6.05 56.39
C ALA A 799 -10.21 5.72 57.76
N PRO A 800 -9.50 4.58 57.89
CA PRO A 800 -8.73 4.23 59.08
C PRO A 800 -7.74 5.31 59.53
N GLU A 801 -7.62 5.50 60.84
CA GLU A 801 -6.62 6.37 61.49
C GLU A 801 -6.60 7.84 61.01
N LYS A 802 -7.66 8.30 60.34
CA LYS A 802 -7.81 9.63 59.76
C LYS A 802 -8.17 10.67 60.83
N PHE A 803 -7.56 11.85 60.76
CA PHE A 803 -7.91 12.99 61.60
C PHE A 803 -9.06 13.80 60.98
N VAL A 804 -10.18 13.91 61.70
CA VAL A 804 -11.36 14.71 61.32
C VAL A 804 -11.65 15.80 62.35
N ASN A 805 -12.21 16.94 61.94
CA ASN A 805 -12.57 18.02 62.86
C ASN A 805 -14.05 17.93 63.26
N LEU A 806 -14.31 17.53 64.50
CA LEU A 806 -15.64 17.50 65.10
C LEU A 806 -15.96 18.86 65.73
N GLN A 807 -17.12 19.43 65.42
CA GLN A 807 -17.59 20.70 65.96
C GLN A 807 -19.02 20.59 66.48
N LEU A 808 -19.34 21.38 67.52
CA LEU A 808 -20.69 21.67 67.97
C LEU A 808 -20.95 23.17 67.73
N THR A 809 -22.03 23.50 67.03
CA THR A 809 -22.45 24.87 66.75
C THR A 809 -23.86 25.16 67.28
N ASP A 810 -24.19 26.43 67.48
CA ASP A 810 -25.59 26.85 67.55
C ASP A 810 -26.22 26.96 66.15
N MET A 811 -27.53 27.22 66.10
CA MET A 811 -28.27 27.37 64.84
C MET A 811 -27.89 28.63 64.01
N LEU A 812 -27.02 29.51 64.53
CA LEU A 812 -26.43 30.63 63.80
C LEU A 812 -25.02 30.31 63.28
N GLY A 813 -24.56 29.06 63.44
CA GLY A 813 -23.24 28.60 63.01
C GLY A 813 -22.09 29.00 63.95
N ARG A 814 -22.37 29.59 65.12
CA ARG A 814 -21.31 29.94 66.07
C ARG A 814 -20.77 28.66 66.71
N VAL A 815 -19.46 28.42 66.57
CA VAL A 815 -18.78 27.24 67.14
C VAL A 815 -18.69 27.37 68.66
N LEU A 816 -19.27 26.40 69.36
CA LEU A 816 -19.29 26.29 70.81
C LEU A 816 -18.24 25.30 71.33
N LEU A 817 -17.90 24.30 70.50
CA LEU A 817 -16.82 23.34 70.74
C LEU A 817 -16.23 22.91 69.40
N SER A 818 -14.91 22.73 69.33
CA SER A 818 -14.21 22.10 68.20
C SER A 818 -13.12 21.18 68.75
N ARG A 819 -12.94 20.01 68.13
CA ARG A 819 -11.98 18.99 68.53
C ARG A 819 -11.56 18.16 67.32
N VAL A 820 -10.26 18.03 67.10
CA VAL A 820 -9.73 17.03 66.16
C VAL A 820 -9.84 15.64 66.80
N VAL A 821 -10.38 14.69 66.04
CA VAL A 821 -10.60 13.30 66.45
C VAL A 821 -9.93 12.39 65.42
N GLN A 822 -9.14 11.42 65.87
CA GLN A 822 -8.62 10.37 65.00
C GLN A 822 -9.61 9.21 64.95
N THR A 823 -9.92 8.69 63.76
CA THR A 823 -10.75 7.49 63.59
C THR A 823 -9.98 6.23 64.02
N GLY A 824 -10.68 5.16 64.38
CA GLY A 824 -10.05 3.89 64.71
C GLY A 824 -9.48 3.18 63.49
N ILE A 825 -8.76 2.09 63.73
CA ILE A 825 -8.13 1.23 62.69
C ILE A 825 -9.17 0.62 61.73
N SER A 826 -10.42 0.52 62.14
CA SER A 826 -11.55 0.06 61.30
C SER A 826 -12.30 1.18 60.57
N GLY A 827 -11.84 2.43 60.65
CA GLY A 827 -12.56 3.60 60.13
C GLY A 827 -13.68 4.13 61.02
N ASN A 828 -13.95 3.45 62.15
CA ASN A 828 -15.02 3.81 63.09
C ASN A 828 -14.44 4.45 64.36
N GLN A 829 -15.21 5.32 65.02
CA GLN A 829 -14.83 5.92 66.31
C GLN A 829 -16.06 6.31 67.13
N SER A 830 -16.00 6.14 68.45
CA SER A 830 -17.05 6.59 69.38
C SER A 830 -16.44 7.52 70.43
N LEU A 831 -17.03 8.70 70.59
CA LEU A 831 -16.53 9.76 71.48
C LEU A 831 -17.67 10.32 72.34
N ARG A 832 -17.44 10.42 73.65
CA ARG A 832 -18.29 11.21 74.54
C ARG A 832 -17.85 12.67 74.58
N LEU A 833 -18.82 13.59 74.44
CA LEU A 833 -18.69 15.01 74.70
C LEU A 833 -19.48 15.37 75.97
N ASP A 834 -18.80 15.83 77.01
CA ASP A 834 -19.45 16.35 78.21
C ASP A 834 -19.81 17.83 78.06
N LEU A 835 -21.07 18.15 78.30
CA LEU A 835 -21.70 19.43 77.99
C LEU A 835 -22.25 20.16 79.24
N ALA A 836 -22.14 19.53 80.41
CA ALA A 836 -22.69 20.01 81.67
C ALA A 836 -22.34 21.49 81.95
N GLY A 837 -23.38 22.33 82.07
CA GLY A 837 -23.26 23.76 82.34
C GLY A 837 -22.76 24.62 81.18
N ARG A 838 -22.59 24.07 79.97
CA ARG A 838 -22.05 24.78 78.79
C ARG A 838 -23.11 25.22 77.77
N LEU A 839 -24.30 24.63 77.81
CA LEU A 839 -25.39 24.89 76.87
C LEU A 839 -26.68 25.24 77.62
N THR A 840 -27.51 26.07 77.01
CA THR A 840 -28.90 26.33 77.42
C THR A 840 -29.85 25.37 76.68
N PRO A 841 -31.09 25.15 77.17
CA PRO A 841 -32.10 24.45 76.38
C PRO A 841 -32.31 25.10 75.01
N GLY A 842 -32.35 24.30 73.94
CA GLY A 842 -32.37 24.78 72.55
C GLY A 842 -31.89 23.75 71.53
N MET A 843 -31.91 24.14 70.25
CA MET A 843 -31.36 23.33 69.16
C MET A 843 -29.90 23.70 68.87
N TYR A 844 -29.10 22.69 68.57
CA TYR A 844 -27.68 22.80 68.22
C TYR A 844 -27.36 21.82 67.07
N GLN A 845 -26.18 21.93 66.47
CA GLN A 845 -25.75 21.07 65.38
C GLN A 845 -24.35 20.53 65.64
N VAL A 846 -24.20 19.21 65.60
CA VAL A 846 -22.90 18.54 65.59
C VAL A 846 -22.50 18.32 64.15
N GLN A 847 -21.26 18.66 63.78
CA GLN A 847 -20.74 18.49 62.43
C GLN A 847 -19.32 17.93 62.43
N VAL A 848 -19.02 17.10 61.44
CA VAL A 848 -17.69 16.58 61.15
C VAL A 848 -17.23 17.19 59.83
N ILE A 849 -16.05 17.79 59.86
CA ILE A 849 -15.40 18.40 58.70
C ILE A 849 -14.13 17.60 58.42
N ASP A 850 -14.06 17.02 57.22
CA ASP A 850 -13.00 16.10 56.78
C ASP A 850 -12.38 16.57 55.46
N GLY A 851 -11.95 17.84 55.43
CA GLY A 851 -11.33 18.53 54.29
C GLY A 851 -12.27 18.84 53.14
N PHE A 852 -12.94 17.81 52.62
CA PHE A 852 -13.87 17.85 51.49
C PHE A 852 -15.30 17.45 51.87
N GLU A 853 -15.49 16.68 52.95
CA GLU A 853 -16.82 16.27 53.41
C GLU A 853 -17.28 17.05 54.65
N HIS A 854 -18.56 17.41 54.66
CA HIS A 854 -19.27 18.03 55.77
C HIS A 854 -20.50 17.20 56.11
N ILE A 855 -20.43 16.38 57.16
CA ILE A 855 -21.58 15.60 57.65
C ILE A 855 -22.05 16.24 58.96
N SER A 856 -23.36 16.41 59.13
CA SER A 856 -23.90 17.05 60.33
C SER A 856 -25.23 16.47 60.78
N GLN A 857 -25.46 16.52 62.09
CA GLN A 857 -26.71 16.11 62.74
C GLN A 857 -27.17 17.18 63.72
N ARG A 858 -28.47 17.51 63.67
CA ARG A 858 -29.10 18.41 64.66
C ARG A 858 -29.39 17.66 65.95
N ILE A 859 -29.12 18.30 67.08
CA ILE A 859 -29.46 17.82 68.41
C ILE A 859 -30.35 18.83 69.15
N ILE A 860 -31.18 18.31 70.04
CA ILE A 860 -32.04 19.11 70.92
C ILE A 860 -31.54 18.95 72.36
N ILE A 861 -31.30 20.06 73.05
CA ILE A 861 -31.01 20.10 74.49
C ILE A 861 -32.29 20.56 75.21
N HIS A 862 -32.72 19.80 76.22
CA HIS A 862 -33.86 20.12 77.10
C HIS A 862 -33.39 20.71 78.43
#